data_AF-A0A1I1WKK5-F1
#
_entry.id   AF-A0A1I1WKK5-F1
#
_cell.length_a   1.000
_cell.length_b   1.000
_cell.length_c   1.000
_cell.angle_alpha   90.00
_cell.angle_beta   90.00
_cell.angle_gamma   90.00
#
_symmetry.space_group_name_H-M   'P 1'
#
loop_
_entity.id
_entity.type
_entity.pdbx_description
1 polymer ?
#
loop_
_entity_poly.entity_id
_entity_poly.type
_entity_poly.pdbx_seq_one_letter_code
_entity_poly.pdbx_strand_id
1 'polypeptide(L)'
;MEQAAILKSGEVVKLTGLINPKYTIYGFLNSFETVINGVTKKFKETVKEDFRDVDLVGQIDKDVIGGFYEEDFFLEYLVDKNKLYELKNHKYTFKSASADDEIIVKKLKVSSPYTDFCKIETYKWAYQPSIPIVDYGTWQIKIPNGVFPNPLEGTNIQLNPTAMQFYNHKIGLFVTPLTDQNDKQAKAFLIAKIAILINSIQQNLFSQILTEPEFQTYLNHQTFEWTNSPIFDNPSVEILEDYLRNLHSYYKSFYANQILVKNSSTKDKFYWLATVLSAEALATVPAIDKFELLYNLSKQNVTLNERNHGESLVLKIIESFTFQSVSSADRNDLLKDLVNFHNYITLQGGKGPRSVESKTTLFEILYKDIDDDRYSRYTFGVWNSYNNRMKFIILLYKIWFSSTYNPIYPDSSYTKQLNACGVYEESEYMKLKNNPDPTNSIKVPKYYNDTTSPPFIIYETVTGNRNGAKIETSTNYSYKMAGKSIEVYEYKIESRKGYQDHYSDPVLYGTYEFFQPITFIGLKPDLDLVETLADFKDGENLGDQKIHTIPAFLLFYMEDYSNLKKIDFGVMFAAEIALNLTGVGALADLRYLGYLSKIRPFWSVESVVASDIVLKWKAISGVVNAIEFTSINALALNNYVIHTTNDLATKQIAEKANSFLIWATMFSLYAKPHIQSKVIDSAFELNSTVKQFNDDGISIYRPEMTPSQIYELDQALIVVSDIAGNRELVVNTLIQKLESYGNDASEILQKYRQIDKGAEKYAFYVDLGFFEDPAIRKVFNTNGAKAIENWRLCYANDIIEERKNLNFLKNDQHVTKLIKYYEDINIRKVLEPIGITKKQQFLDIFDEADLVNFKSNPNFINEWEKYSFVSKGNDLSILSKEQKFKFFKSYENSPQTVVDRIKNGGLIKYYKIVDENPLNPNVHNSLIKSVDFLEDLRNTFTLKKQYPVNHVHHPGLQETIANHLKGSPVTLKHNGRDYIIGFTGMHADYAVTEPNPITLIEATLPGGKKYYPGPLPTVNANIQTAIIDGTEFPGLGAKDCEVWMWGYVTKKVDGVESLYLDINGNPIKTWVKKSNSNKTTIFTGMNEDKALIEITYARHNLTLDDWIQIRPNRSSNTWLGKTSEGGKIHLCIGTEVMIIPTALPSRTLPYGTVIPKR
;
A
#
# COMPACT_ATOMS: atom_id res chain seq x y z
N MET A 1 16.07 2.38 49.88
CA MET A 1 15.65 3.00 48.62
C MET A 1 16.91 3.35 47.86
N GLU A 2 17.25 2.52 46.88
CA GLU A 2 18.35 2.78 45.95
C GLU A 2 17.80 3.32 44.63
N GLN A 3 18.66 3.93 43.81
CA GLN A 3 18.26 4.37 42.47
C GLN A 3 18.25 3.19 41.50
N ALA A 4 17.28 3.19 40.60
CA ALA A 4 17.07 2.15 39.61
C ALA A 4 16.81 2.73 38.22
N ALA A 5 17.11 1.95 37.18
CA ALA A 5 16.82 2.27 35.79
C ALA A 5 16.08 1.13 35.12
N ILE A 6 15.43 1.45 34.00
CA ILE A 6 14.67 0.48 33.19
C ILE A 6 15.54 0.09 31.99
N LEU A 7 15.72 -1.22 31.79
CA LEU A 7 16.36 -1.77 30.60
C LEU A 7 15.37 -1.86 29.45
N LYS A 8 15.87 -1.93 28.21
CA LYS A 8 14.99 -2.13 27.05
C LYS A 8 14.20 -3.43 27.12
N SER A 9 14.70 -4.48 27.78
CA SER A 9 13.97 -5.71 28.07
C SER A 9 12.71 -5.52 28.94
N GLY A 10 12.60 -4.36 29.62
CA GLY A 10 11.57 -4.07 30.62
C GLY A 10 11.99 -4.43 32.05
N GLU A 11 13.16 -5.03 32.23
CA GLU A 11 13.70 -5.30 33.56
C GLU A 11 14.12 -4.00 34.27
N VAL A 12 13.86 -3.91 35.57
CA VAL A 12 14.30 -2.79 36.41
C VAL A 12 15.53 -3.21 37.21
N VAL A 13 16.60 -2.45 37.05
CA VAL A 13 17.92 -2.76 37.60
C VAL A 13 18.44 -1.65 38.49
N LYS A 14 19.18 -2.04 39.53
CA LYS A 14 19.81 -1.09 40.45
C LYS A 14 20.99 -0.38 39.78
N LEU A 15 21.12 0.91 40.06
CA LEU A 15 22.26 1.74 39.63
C LEU A 15 23.41 1.76 40.66
N THR A 16 23.28 1.00 41.75
CA THR A 16 24.27 0.93 42.82
C THR A 16 25.63 0.47 42.31
N GLY A 17 26.65 1.32 42.47
CA GLY A 17 28.01 1.06 41.98
C GLY A 17 28.26 1.46 40.53
N LEU A 18 27.24 1.97 39.82
CA LEU A 18 27.38 2.50 38.47
C LEU A 18 27.68 4.00 38.51
N ILE A 19 28.51 4.42 37.56
CA ILE A 19 29.00 5.78 37.37
C ILE A 19 28.50 6.26 36.01
N ASN A 20 28.15 7.55 35.88
CA ASN A 20 27.78 8.18 34.61
C ASN A 20 26.72 7.42 33.77
N PRO A 21 25.57 6.98 34.33
CA PRO A 21 24.55 6.28 33.56
C PRO A 21 23.96 7.20 32.47
N LYS A 22 24.00 6.71 31.23
CA LYS A 22 23.44 7.34 30.04
C LYS A 22 22.20 6.60 29.58
N TYR A 23 21.22 7.36 29.10
CA TYR A 23 19.91 6.86 28.74
C TYR A 23 19.66 7.08 27.25
N THR A 24 18.84 6.21 26.65
CA THR A 24 18.27 6.42 25.32
C THR A 24 17.29 7.60 25.36
N ILE A 25 16.92 8.13 24.19
CA ILE A 25 15.91 9.19 24.07
C ILE A 25 14.53 8.81 24.63
N TYR A 26 14.27 7.50 24.79
CA TYR A 26 13.04 6.94 25.36
C TYR A 26 13.14 6.70 26.88
N GLY A 27 14.32 6.90 27.47
CA GLY A 27 14.56 6.81 28.90
C GLY A 27 15.07 5.45 29.40
N PHE A 28 15.34 4.50 28.50
CA PHE A 28 16.00 3.23 28.87
C PHE A 28 17.49 3.43 29.13
N LEU A 29 18.08 2.66 30.04
CA LEU A 29 19.53 2.64 30.25
C LEU A 29 20.24 2.17 28.98
N ASN A 30 21.26 2.90 28.53
CA ASN A 30 22.01 2.63 27.29
C ASN A 30 23.49 2.33 27.57
N SER A 31 24.12 3.08 28.46
CA SER A 31 25.51 2.84 28.86
C SER A 31 25.81 3.38 30.25
N PHE A 32 26.88 2.93 30.86
CA PHE A 32 27.37 3.39 32.15
C PHE A 32 28.86 3.04 32.31
N GLU A 33 29.46 3.54 33.36
CA GLU A 33 30.82 3.20 33.79
C GLU A 33 30.76 2.50 35.15
N THR A 34 31.73 1.64 35.46
CA THR A 34 31.83 0.99 36.78
C THR A 34 33.28 0.63 37.07
N VAL A 35 33.66 0.63 38.33
CA VAL A 35 35.01 0.23 38.74
C VAL A 35 35.05 -1.28 38.93
N ILE A 36 35.86 -1.97 38.14
CA ILE A 36 36.10 -3.42 38.24
C ILE A 36 37.59 -3.61 38.41
N ASN A 37 38.00 -4.29 39.49
CA ASN A 37 39.41 -4.53 39.83
C ASN A 37 40.26 -3.23 39.86
N GLY A 38 39.67 -2.13 40.33
CA GLY A 38 40.35 -0.82 40.43
C GLY A 38 40.43 -0.02 39.12
N VAL A 39 39.89 -0.54 38.01
CA VAL A 39 39.86 0.13 36.71
C VAL A 39 38.42 0.54 36.38
N THR A 40 38.22 1.80 35.98
CA THR A 40 36.93 2.26 35.45
C THR A 40 36.73 1.68 34.05
N LYS A 41 35.73 0.83 33.91
CA LYS A 41 35.34 0.21 32.65
C LYS A 41 33.99 0.74 32.19
N LYS A 42 33.84 0.96 30.89
CA LYS A 42 32.60 1.44 30.27
C LYS A 42 31.83 0.26 29.69
N PHE A 43 30.53 0.22 29.96
CA PHE A 43 29.62 -0.81 29.49
C PHE A 43 28.51 -0.19 28.65
N LYS A 44 28.14 -0.86 27.56
CA LYS A 44 27.10 -0.42 26.64
C LYS A 44 26.14 -1.55 26.32
N GLU A 45 24.86 -1.19 26.13
CA GLU A 45 23.85 -2.12 25.64
C GLU A 45 24.22 -2.60 24.23
N THR A 46 24.16 -3.92 24.07
CA THR A 46 24.43 -4.66 22.84
C THR A 46 23.25 -5.59 22.60
N VAL A 47 22.60 -5.47 21.46
CA VAL A 47 21.56 -6.40 21.03
C VAL A 47 22.16 -7.52 20.19
N LYS A 48 21.40 -8.59 19.94
CA LYS A 48 21.90 -9.76 19.19
C LYS A 48 22.38 -9.35 17.79
N GLU A 49 21.71 -8.39 17.17
CA GLU A 49 21.99 -7.84 15.85
C GLU A 49 23.26 -6.96 15.81
N ASP A 50 23.89 -6.69 16.94
CA ASP A 50 25.16 -5.95 17.01
C ASP A 50 26.39 -6.88 16.88
N PHE A 51 26.19 -8.19 16.97
CA PHE A 51 27.24 -9.19 16.76
C PHE A 51 27.44 -9.44 15.27
N ARG A 52 28.55 -10.09 14.90
CA ARG A 52 28.87 -10.33 13.50
C ARG A 52 27.95 -11.38 12.90
N ASP A 53 27.48 -11.13 11.69
CA ASP A 53 26.55 -12.00 10.95
C ASP A 53 26.98 -13.47 10.90
N VAL A 54 28.28 -13.74 10.75
CA VAL A 54 28.83 -15.11 10.69
C VAL A 54 28.68 -15.87 12.01
N ASP A 55 28.57 -15.15 13.14
CA ASP A 55 28.40 -15.73 14.47
C ASP A 55 26.90 -15.91 14.81
N LEU A 56 25.98 -15.35 14.01
CA LEU A 56 24.53 -15.44 14.18
C LEU A 56 23.89 -16.68 13.53
N VAL A 57 24.68 -17.53 12.86
CA VAL A 57 24.19 -18.69 12.08
C VAL A 57 24.86 -19.98 12.56
N GLY A 58 24.07 -21.04 12.80
CA GLY A 58 24.57 -22.37 13.17
C GLY A 58 24.62 -22.63 14.69
N GLN A 59 25.44 -23.59 15.13
CA GLN A 59 25.54 -23.99 16.56
C GLN A 59 26.14 -22.90 17.48
N ILE A 60 26.78 -21.87 16.90
CA ILE A 60 27.40 -20.74 17.60
C ILE A 60 26.35 -19.73 18.12
N ASP A 61 25.11 -19.77 17.60
CA ASP A 61 24.01 -18.88 17.98
C ASP A 61 23.65 -18.92 19.48
N LYS A 62 24.02 -20.00 20.19
CA LYS A 62 23.76 -20.17 21.63
C LYS A 62 24.64 -19.29 22.51
N ASP A 63 25.79 -18.85 22.02
CA ASP A 63 26.75 -18.04 22.78
C ASP A 63 26.59 -16.53 22.53
N VAL A 64 25.73 -16.14 21.58
CA VAL A 64 25.43 -14.75 21.20
C VAL A 64 24.16 -14.27 21.91
N ILE A 65 24.32 -13.70 23.11
CA ILE A 65 23.19 -13.27 23.96
C ILE A 65 23.28 -11.77 24.24
N GLY A 66 22.30 -10.98 23.78
CA GLY A 66 22.24 -9.54 24.06
C GLY A 66 22.35 -9.17 25.55
N GLY A 67 22.83 -7.97 25.85
CA GLY A 67 23.03 -7.45 27.20
C GLY A 67 24.04 -6.30 27.22
N PHE A 68 24.63 -6.02 28.39
CA PHE A 68 25.59 -4.92 28.53
C PHE A 68 27.02 -5.47 28.55
N TYR A 69 27.80 -5.14 27.53
CA TYR A 69 29.18 -5.61 27.41
C TYR A 69 30.19 -4.49 27.64
N GLU A 70 31.38 -4.85 28.13
CA GLU A 70 32.53 -3.94 28.18
C GLU A 70 32.80 -3.42 26.77
N GLU A 71 32.68 -2.11 26.59
CA GLU A 71 32.64 -1.46 25.28
C GLU A 71 33.93 -1.71 24.49
N ASP A 72 35.09 -1.50 25.11
CA ASP A 72 36.39 -1.68 24.46
C ASP A 72 36.59 -3.13 24.00
N PHE A 73 36.27 -4.10 24.86
CA PHE A 73 36.40 -5.52 24.52
C PHE A 73 35.42 -5.94 23.43
N PHE A 74 34.20 -5.42 23.47
CA PHE A 74 33.20 -5.70 22.44
C PHE A 74 33.65 -5.20 21.07
N LEU A 75 34.19 -3.97 21.00
CA LEU A 75 34.73 -3.40 19.77
C LEU A 75 35.95 -4.19 19.26
N GLU A 76 36.81 -4.68 20.15
CA GLU A 76 37.92 -5.56 19.77
C GLU A 76 37.44 -6.89 19.18
N TYR A 77 36.35 -7.46 19.70
CA TYR A 77 35.75 -8.68 19.15
C TYR A 77 35.22 -8.49 17.72
N LEU A 78 34.63 -7.32 17.43
CA LEU A 78 34.17 -7.02 16.08
C LEU A 78 35.32 -7.07 15.07
N VAL A 79 36.54 -6.74 15.52
CA VAL A 79 37.78 -6.83 14.73
C VAL A 79 38.39 -8.23 14.72
N ASP A 80 38.53 -8.88 15.89
CA ASP A 80 39.17 -10.19 16.05
C ASP A 80 38.17 -11.28 16.43
N LYS A 81 37.93 -12.20 15.49
CA LYS A 81 36.99 -13.31 15.68
C LYS A 81 37.30 -14.26 16.80
N ASN A 82 38.56 -14.34 17.21
CA ASN A 82 38.96 -15.29 18.24
C ASN A 82 38.46 -14.87 19.63
N LYS A 83 38.06 -13.61 19.81
CA LYS A 83 37.57 -13.05 21.08
C LYS A 83 36.11 -13.40 21.42
N LEU A 84 35.36 -14.03 20.51
CA LEU A 84 33.94 -14.36 20.72
C LEU A 84 33.72 -15.15 22.03
N TYR A 85 34.55 -16.16 22.30
CA TYR A 85 34.39 -17.04 23.46
C TYR A 85 34.75 -16.36 24.79
N GLU A 86 35.52 -15.28 24.75
CA GLU A 86 35.90 -14.48 25.90
C GLU A 86 34.82 -13.44 26.24
N LEU A 87 34.02 -13.02 25.25
CA LEU A 87 33.03 -11.96 25.37
C LEU A 87 32.03 -12.17 26.52
N LYS A 88 31.66 -13.42 26.82
CA LYS A 88 30.78 -13.77 27.95
C LYS A 88 31.34 -13.33 29.31
N ASN A 89 32.66 -13.29 29.46
CA ASN A 89 33.33 -12.84 30.69
C ASN A 89 33.34 -11.31 30.81
N HIS A 90 33.02 -10.60 29.73
CA HIS A 90 32.95 -9.15 29.63
C HIS A 90 31.50 -8.63 29.65
N LYS A 91 30.52 -9.50 29.93
CA LYS A 91 29.12 -9.13 30.11
C LYS A 91 28.85 -8.68 31.55
N TYR A 92 28.24 -7.52 31.72
CA TYR A 92 27.80 -7.03 33.02
C TYR A 92 26.53 -7.72 33.49
N THR A 93 26.49 -8.08 34.78
CA THR A 93 25.31 -8.69 35.41
C THR A 93 24.72 -7.70 36.41
N PHE A 94 23.48 -7.27 36.17
CA PHE A 94 22.78 -6.34 37.06
C PHE A 94 22.18 -7.03 38.28
N LYS A 95 22.00 -6.25 39.34
CA LYS A 95 21.11 -6.59 40.45
C LYS A 95 19.71 -6.09 40.14
N SER A 96 18.70 -6.95 40.29
CA SER A 96 17.29 -6.56 40.15
C SER A 96 16.91 -5.51 41.19
N ALA A 97 16.08 -4.55 40.79
CA ALA A 97 15.50 -3.58 41.71
C ALA A 97 14.51 -4.27 42.66
N SER A 98 14.48 -3.79 43.90
CA SER A 98 13.51 -4.21 44.92
C SER A 98 12.30 -3.28 44.89
N ALA A 99 11.16 -3.72 45.45
CA ALA A 99 10.03 -2.84 45.67
C ALA A 99 10.48 -1.58 46.43
N ASP A 100 9.94 -0.43 46.03
CA ASP A 100 10.26 0.90 46.57
C ASP A 100 11.65 1.48 46.23
N ASP A 101 12.44 0.85 45.36
CA ASP A 101 13.61 1.51 44.76
C ASP A 101 13.17 2.67 43.83
N GLU A 102 13.91 3.79 43.80
CA GLU A 102 13.56 4.97 42.99
C GLU A 102 13.94 4.77 41.53
N ILE A 103 12.95 4.57 40.65
CA ILE A 103 13.14 4.57 39.21
C ILE A 103 13.46 5.98 38.73
N ILE A 104 14.50 6.11 37.90
CA ILE A 104 14.85 7.35 37.22
C ILE A 104 14.68 7.16 35.72
N VAL A 105 13.87 8.02 35.10
CA VAL A 105 13.62 8.01 33.65
C VAL A 105 13.80 9.39 33.08
N LYS A 106 14.64 9.49 32.05
CA LYS A 106 14.94 10.74 31.36
C LYS A 106 14.31 10.72 29.97
N LYS A 107 13.36 11.60 29.69
CA LYS A 107 12.70 11.71 28.38
C LYS A 107 12.98 13.03 27.70
N LEU A 108 13.08 12.98 26.38
CA LEU A 108 13.21 14.16 25.54
C LEU A 108 11.86 14.89 25.43
N LYS A 109 11.84 16.20 25.69
CA LYS A 109 10.69 17.07 25.45
C LYS A 109 11.02 18.11 24.39
N VAL A 110 10.14 18.18 23.40
CA VAL A 110 10.09 19.22 22.38
C VAL A 110 8.67 19.75 22.39
N SER A 111 8.47 21.05 22.64
CA SER A 111 7.13 21.62 22.75
C SER A 111 7.05 23.02 22.17
N SER A 112 5.89 23.36 21.61
CA SER A 112 5.60 24.70 21.10
C SER A 112 5.84 25.77 22.19
N PRO A 113 6.42 26.95 21.87
CA PRO A 113 6.66 27.52 20.54
C PRO A 113 7.92 27.05 19.82
N TYR A 114 8.62 26.02 20.33
CA TYR A 114 9.87 25.47 19.74
C TYR A 114 11.02 26.48 19.63
N THR A 115 10.96 27.55 20.43
CA THR A 115 11.99 28.60 20.48
C THR A 115 13.24 28.18 21.22
N ASP A 116 13.10 27.24 22.17
CA ASP A 116 14.21 26.63 22.89
C ASP A 116 14.54 25.27 22.27
N PHE A 117 15.82 24.91 22.22
CA PHE A 117 16.23 23.54 21.94
C PHE A 117 15.66 22.56 22.97
N CYS A 118 15.59 21.28 22.62
CA CYS A 118 14.91 20.26 23.42
C CYS A 118 15.45 20.16 24.87
N LYS A 119 14.53 19.83 25.78
CA LYS A 119 14.81 19.67 27.22
C LYS A 119 14.73 18.20 27.61
N ILE A 120 15.50 17.81 28.61
CA ILE A 120 15.40 16.49 29.25
C ILE A 120 14.52 16.62 30.48
N GLU A 121 13.36 15.98 30.45
CA GLU A 121 12.51 15.80 31.61
C GLU A 121 12.95 14.57 32.40
N THR A 122 13.26 14.74 33.69
CA THR A 122 13.64 13.64 34.58
C THR A 122 12.45 13.28 35.47
N TYR A 123 11.91 12.09 35.27
CA TYR A 123 10.82 11.52 36.05
C TYR A 123 11.37 10.57 37.11
N LYS A 124 10.78 10.61 38.31
CA LYS A 124 11.18 9.77 39.43
C LYS A 124 9.97 9.19 40.14
N TRP A 125 9.97 7.89 40.41
CA TRP A 125 8.91 7.24 41.19
C TRP A 125 9.41 5.94 41.82
N ALA A 126 8.68 5.45 42.83
CA ALA A 126 8.99 4.18 43.49
C ALA A 126 8.63 2.97 42.62
N TYR A 127 9.53 1.99 42.50
CA TYR A 127 9.32 0.77 41.72
C TYR A 127 8.27 -0.12 42.39
N GLN A 128 7.28 -0.52 41.61
CA GLN A 128 6.25 -1.48 41.99
C GLN A 128 6.27 -2.65 41.01
N PRO A 129 6.80 -3.84 41.39
CA PRO A 129 6.97 -4.97 40.48
C PRO A 129 5.68 -5.48 39.79
N SER A 130 4.53 -5.20 40.39
CA SER A 130 3.21 -5.59 39.88
C SER A 130 2.64 -4.63 38.82
N ILE A 131 3.27 -3.47 38.59
CA ILE A 131 2.80 -2.45 37.66
C ILE A 131 3.64 -2.49 36.38
N PRO A 132 3.04 -2.67 35.19
CA PRO A 132 3.76 -2.63 33.94
C PRO A 132 4.27 -1.21 33.65
N ILE A 133 5.59 -1.08 33.52
CA ILE A 133 6.29 0.20 33.29
C ILE A 133 6.71 0.42 31.83
N VAL A 134 6.55 -0.57 30.95
CA VAL A 134 6.85 -0.48 29.52
C VAL A 134 5.58 -0.79 28.72
N ASP A 135 5.29 0.04 27.73
CA ASP A 135 4.36 -0.28 26.65
C ASP A 135 5.11 -1.07 25.57
N TYR A 136 4.87 -2.37 25.48
CA TYR A 136 5.50 -3.23 24.47
C TYR A 136 4.94 -3.03 23.05
N GLY A 137 3.80 -2.34 22.90
CA GLY A 137 3.26 -1.98 21.58
C GLY A 137 3.98 -0.79 20.95
N THR A 138 4.35 0.20 21.77
CA THR A 138 5.06 1.41 21.30
C THR A 138 6.54 1.46 21.72
N TRP A 139 7.03 0.47 22.47
CA TRP A 139 8.34 0.44 23.11
C TRP A 139 8.67 1.72 23.91
N GLN A 140 7.69 2.23 24.67
CA GLN A 140 7.85 3.44 25.48
C GLN A 140 7.65 3.15 26.97
N ILE A 141 8.39 3.86 27.83
CA ILE A 141 8.21 3.79 29.28
C ILE A 141 6.88 4.49 29.66
N LYS A 142 6.02 3.79 30.40
CA LYS A 142 4.79 4.32 31.01
C LYS A 142 5.14 5.04 32.30
N ILE A 143 4.97 6.36 32.30
CA ILE A 143 5.12 7.18 33.50
C ILE A 143 3.81 7.07 34.30
N PRO A 144 3.84 6.72 35.59
CA PRO A 144 2.64 6.64 36.40
C PRO A 144 1.88 7.97 36.48
N ASN A 145 0.56 7.91 36.55
CA ASN A 145 -0.29 9.09 36.73
C ASN A 145 0.11 9.85 38.00
N GLY A 146 0.25 11.18 37.90
CA GLY A 146 0.64 12.04 39.01
C GLY A 146 2.15 12.18 39.25
N VAL A 147 3.00 11.52 38.44
CA VAL A 147 4.45 11.74 38.44
C VAL A 147 4.79 12.87 37.48
N PHE A 148 5.44 13.91 37.99
CA PHE A 148 5.86 15.09 37.23
C PHE A 148 7.38 15.13 37.08
N PRO A 149 7.91 15.77 36.04
CA PRO A 149 9.35 15.93 35.88
C PRO A 149 9.94 16.80 37.00
N ASN A 150 11.15 16.49 37.42
CA ASN A 150 11.92 17.24 38.42
C ASN A 150 13.34 17.51 37.90
N PRO A 151 13.71 18.76 37.56
CA PRO A 151 12.88 19.98 37.66
C PRO A 151 11.71 19.98 36.67
N LEU A 152 10.63 20.71 37.02
CA LEU A 152 9.39 20.78 36.22
C LEU A 152 9.60 21.26 34.78
N GLU A 153 10.59 22.13 34.57
CA GLU A 153 10.90 22.69 33.24
C GLU A 153 11.82 21.79 32.41
N GLY A 154 12.40 20.73 33.02
CA GLY A 154 13.46 19.93 32.42
C GLY A 154 14.81 20.64 32.35
N THR A 155 15.84 19.92 31.92
CA THR A 155 17.21 20.45 31.80
C THR A 155 17.58 20.64 30.33
N ASN A 156 18.18 21.77 29.97
CA ASN A 156 18.61 22.04 28.59
C ASN A 156 19.70 21.08 28.14
N ILE A 157 19.59 20.56 26.92
CA ILE A 157 20.67 19.84 26.25
C ILE A 157 21.63 20.85 25.63
N GLN A 158 22.91 20.73 25.94
CA GLN A 158 23.97 21.50 25.28
C GLN A 158 24.39 20.78 24.00
N LEU A 159 24.11 21.39 22.86
CA LEU A 159 24.62 20.96 21.57
C LEU A 159 25.84 21.79 21.16
N ASN A 160 26.69 21.23 20.31
CA ASN A 160 27.68 22.01 19.61
C ASN A 160 27.02 23.05 18.65
N PRO A 161 27.78 24.06 18.19
CA PRO A 161 27.23 25.14 17.37
C PRO A 161 26.54 24.66 16.09
N THR A 162 27.12 23.68 15.38
CA THR A 162 26.58 23.13 14.13
C THR A 162 25.20 22.52 14.33
N ALA A 163 25.07 21.62 15.30
CA ALA A 163 23.82 20.90 15.56
C ALA A 163 22.73 21.86 16.07
N MET A 164 23.11 22.87 16.84
CA MET A 164 22.19 23.92 17.29
C MET A 164 21.70 24.77 16.12
N GLN A 165 22.60 25.16 15.21
CA GLN A 165 22.24 25.90 13.99
C GLN A 165 21.35 25.09 13.06
N PHE A 166 21.63 23.79 12.86
CA PHE A 166 20.75 22.88 12.13
C PHE A 166 19.33 22.94 12.72
N TYR A 167 19.18 22.75 14.04
CA TYR A 167 17.88 22.78 14.69
C TYR A 167 17.17 24.13 14.47
N ASN A 168 17.83 25.24 14.81
CA ASN A 168 17.24 26.58 14.75
C ASN A 168 16.80 26.95 13.32
N HIS A 169 17.61 26.59 12.32
CA HIS A 169 17.29 26.89 10.94
C HIS A 169 16.12 26.03 10.44
N LYS A 170 16.14 24.71 10.67
CA LYS A 170 15.10 23.80 10.15
C LYS A 170 13.77 23.90 10.90
N ILE A 171 13.80 24.17 12.21
CA ILE A 171 12.57 24.42 12.99
C ILE A 171 11.88 25.71 12.55
N GLY A 172 12.67 26.74 12.20
CA GLY A 172 12.15 27.96 11.58
C GLY A 172 11.47 27.66 10.25
N LEU A 173 12.18 27.01 9.32
CA LEU A 173 11.66 26.76 7.97
C LEU A 173 10.42 25.86 7.92
N PHE A 174 10.41 24.74 8.65
CA PHE A 174 9.42 23.66 8.43
C PHE A 174 8.34 23.54 9.50
N VAL A 175 8.47 24.30 10.59
CA VAL A 175 7.48 24.32 11.68
C VAL A 175 6.86 25.71 11.86
N THR A 176 7.55 26.78 11.45
CA THR A 176 7.16 28.18 11.72
C THR A 176 7.36 29.12 10.50
N PRO A 177 6.45 29.18 9.48
CA PRO A 177 5.05 29.62 9.67
C PRO A 177 3.96 28.77 8.97
N LEU A 178 2.70 29.10 9.30
CA LEU A 178 1.41 28.39 9.16
C LEU A 178 0.99 27.87 7.75
N THR A 179 0.72 26.55 7.66
CA THR A 179 -0.47 26.00 6.95
C THR A 179 -0.90 24.63 7.50
N ASP A 180 0.02 23.75 7.91
CA ASP A 180 -0.31 22.38 8.34
C ASP A 180 -0.25 22.20 9.87
N GLN A 181 -1.35 21.79 10.51
CA GLN A 181 -1.43 21.65 11.99
C GLN A 181 -1.05 20.25 12.49
N ASN A 182 -1.22 19.19 11.69
CA ASN A 182 -1.18 17.81 12.20
C ASN A 182 0.24 17.24 12.37
N ASP A 183 1.22 17.74 11.61
CA ASP A 183 2.57 17.15 11.59
C ASP A 183 3.64 17.95 12.35
N LYS A 184 3.33 19.15 12.84
CA LYS A 184 4.32 20.08 13.43
C LYS A 184 5.10 19.46 14.59
N GLN A 185 4.40 18.79 15.50
CA GLN A 185 5.00 18.17 16.68
C GLN A 185 5.90 16.99 16.29
N ALA A 186 5.50 16.18 15.31
CA ALA A 186 6.27 15.05 14.82
C ALA A 186 7.54 15.54 14.09
N LYS A 187 7.41 16.51 13.17
CA LYS A 187 8.54 17.13 12.48
C LYS A 187 9.52 17.78 13.47
N ALA A 188 9.03 18.55 14.44
CA ALA A 188 9.86 19.16 15.47
C ALA A 188 10.64 18.12 16.29
N PHE A 189 10.00 17.00 16.64
CA PHE A 189 10.64 15.92 17.38
C PHE A 189 11.74 15.21 16.55
N LEU A 190 11.48 14.96 15.27
CA LEU A 190 12.47 14.36 14.35
C LEU A 190 13.66 15.28 14.09
N ILE A 191 13.42 16.58 13.85
CA ILE A 191 14.49 17.58 13.68
C ILE A 191 15.38 17.63 14.93
N ALA A 192 14.79 17.58 16.12
CA ALA A 192 15.56 17.52 17.38
C ALA A 192 16.41 16.25 17.49
N LYS A 193 15.88 15.08 17.10
CA LYS A 193 16.64 13.82 17.08
C LYS A 193 17.82 13.88 16.10
N ILE A 194 17.60 14.43 14.91
CA ILE A 194 18.65 14.62 13.90
C ILE A 194 19.75 15.51 14.45
N ALA A 195 19.41 16.64 15.09
CA ALA A 195 20.39 17.54 15.72
C ALA A 195 21.23 16.84 16.80
N ILE A 196 20.61 16.03 17.67
CA ILE A 196 21.34 15.25 18.70
C ILE A 196 22.32 14.26 18.06
N LEU A 197 21.91 13.65 16.94
CA LEU A 197 22.74 12.70 16.22
C LEU A 197 23.90 13.37 15.48
N ILE A 198 23.66 14.52 14.84
CA ILE A 198 24.71 15.39 14.27
C ILE A 198 25.74 15.77 15.35
N ASN A 199 25.28 16.16 16.53
CA ASN A 199 26.17 16.47 17.65
C ASN A 199 27.05 15.26 18.04
N SER A 200 26.45 14.06 18.08
CA SER A 200 27.17 12.82 18.40
C SER A 200 28.20 12.45 17.33
N ILE A 201 27.85 12.63 16.06
CA ILE A 201 28.74 12.45 14.90
C ILE A 201 29.94 13.40 15.00
N GLN A 202 29.71 14.70 15.21
CA GLN A 202 30.82 15.65 15.30
C GLN A 202 31.74 15.38 16.50
N GLN A 203 31.17 15.01 17.65
CA GLN A 203 31.95 14.74 18.87
C GLN A 203 32.71 13.42 18.84
N ASN A 204 32.14 12.36 18.28
CA ASN A 204 32.70 11.01 18.40
C ASN A 204 33.43 10.54 17.16
N LEU A 205 33.07 11.05 15.98
CA LEU A 205 33.63 10.63 14.70
C LEU A 205 34.52 11.73 14.13
N PHE A 206 33.99 12.94 13.92
CA PHE A 206 34.79 13.98 13.26
C PHE A 206 36.01 14.30 14.11
N SER A 207 35.89 14.36 15.43
CA SER A 207 37.03 14.51 16.35
C SER A 207 38.15 13.46 16.17
N GLN A 208 37.84 12.26 15.69
CA GLN A 208 38.83 11.20 15.43
C GLN A 208 39.48 11.30 14.05
N ILE A 209 38.85 12.03 13.11
CA ILE A 209 39.31 12.22 11.72
C ILE A 209 39.93 13.62 11.52
N LEU A 210 39.53 14.61 12.33
CA LEU A 210 39.90 16.04 12.29
C LEU A 210 41.39 16.33 12.56
N THR A 211 42.20 15.34 12.88
CA THR A 211 43.66 15.54 13.00
C THR A 211 44.37 15.60 11.65
N GLU A 212 43.71 15.22 10.55
CA GLU A 212 44.29 15.13 9.21
C GLU A 212 43.84 16.34 8.35
N PRO A 213 44.74 17.24 7.94
CA PRO A 213 44.39 18.47 7.20
C PRO A 213 43.64 18.24 5.89
N GLU A 214 43.87 17.09 5.24
CA GLU A 214 43.27 16.70 3.97
C GLU A 214 41.75 16.46 4.04
N PHE A 215 41.19 16.20 5.23
CA PHE A 215 39.75 16.02 5.42
C PHE A 215 39.02 17.29 5.86
N GLN A 216 39.75 18.36 6.22
CA GLN A 216 39.16 19.55 6.81
C GLN A 216 38.18 20.24 5.86
N THR A 217 38.49 20.28 4.55
CA THR A 217 37.61 20.86 3.54
C THR A 217 36.27 20.13 3.46
N TYR A 218 36.30 18.79 3.44
CA TYR A 218 35.08 17.97 3.34
C TYR A 218 34.21 18.10 4.59
N LEU A 219 34.84 18.11 5.77
CA LEU A 219 34.17 18.28 7.05
C LEU A 219 33.56 19.68 7.20
N ASN A 220 34.23 20.72 6.70
CA ASN A 220 33.71 22.08 6.67
C ASN A 220 32.49 22.19 5.74
N HIS A 221 32.51 21.54 4.57
CA HIS A 221 31.36 21.50 3.67
C HIS A 221 30.17 20.74 4.27
N GLN A 222 30.39 19.59 4.90
CA GLN A 222 29.32 18.88 5.60
C GLN A 222 28.72 19.70 6.75
N THR A 223 29.56 20.44 7.47
CA THR A 223 29.14 21.38 8.52
C THR A 223 28.34 22.54 7.93
N PHE A 224 28.75 23.08 6.78
CA PHE A 224 28.02 24.12 6.07
C PHE A 224 26.65 23.62 5.61
N GLU A 225 26.56 22.40 5.09
CA GLU A 225 25.31 21.80 4.65
C GLU A 225 24.30 21.69 5.81
N TRP A 226 24.72 21.14 6.95
CA TRP A 226 23.87 21.03 8.15
C TRP A 226 23.43 22.38 8.71
N THR A 227 24.18 23.45 8.47
CA THR A 227 23.85 24.77 9.03
C THR A 227 22.99 25.59 8.09
N ASN A 228 23.39 25.72 6.83
CA ASN A 228 22.86 26.74 5.91
C ASN A 228 22.30 26.20 4.59
N SER A 229 22.56 24.94 4.20
CA SER A 229 22.06 24.41 2.92
C SER A 229 20.59 24.00 3.00
N PRO A 230 19.76 24.19 1.95
CA PRO A 230 18.42 23.64 1.88
C PRO A 230 18.46 22.11 1.66
N ILE A 231 18.85 21.36 2.70
CA ILE A 231 18.87 19.88 2.71
C ILE A 231 17.50 19.28 2.34
N PHE A 232 16.43 20.00 2.62
CA PHE A 232 15.06 19.59 2.36
C PHE A 232 14.28 20.75 1.74
N ASP A 233 13.34 20.44 0.86
CA ASP A 233 12.25 21.33 0.50
C ASP A 233 10.96 20.80 1.15
N ASN A 234 10.41 21.56 2.12
CA ASN A 234 9.25 21.22 2.96
C ASN A 234 9.04 19.70 3.22
N PRO A 235 9.94 19.02 3.95
CA PRO A 235 9.97 17.57 4.03
C PRO A 235 8.73 17.00 4.74
N SER A 236 8.24 15.85 4.28
CA SER A 236 7.27 15.03 5.01
C SER A 236 7.91 14.41 6.26
N VAL A 237 7.07 13.87 7.16
CA VAL A 237 7.56 13.11 8.35
C VAL A 237 8.42 11.93 7.91
N GLU A 238 8.01 11.22 6.86
CA GLU A 238 8.73 10.06 6.31
C GLU A 238 10.13 10.42 5.81
N ILE A 239 10.28 11.52 5.08
CA ILE A 239 11.60 12.00 4.61
C ILE A 239 12.55 12.28 5.79
N LEU A 240 12.04 12.87 6.88
CA LEU A 240 12.83 13.13 8.09
C LEU A 240 13.17 11.84 8.86
N GLU A 241 12.26 10.85 8.89
CA GLU A 241 12.52 9.54 9.47
C GLU A 241 13.58 8.76 8.69
N ASP A 242 13.53 8.81 7.36
CA ASP A 242 14.51 8.20 6.47
C ASP A 242 15.88 8.82 6.64
N TYR A 243 15.95 10.16 6.68
CA TYR A 243 17.20 10.87 6.94
C TYR A 243 17.78 10.52 8.31
N LEU A 244 16.95 10.49 9.36
CA LEU A 244 17.37 10.08 10.71
C LEU A 244 17.86 8.63 10.73
N ARG A 245 17.15 7.70 10.08
CA ARG A 245 17.53 6.29 9.98
C ARG A 245 18.88 6.14 9.29
N ASN A 246 19.10 6.83 8.18
CA ASN A 246 20.35 6.81 7.44
C ASN A 246 21.52 7.34 8.28
N LEU A 247 21.37 8.50 8.93
CA LEU A 247 22.37 9.03 9.84
C LEU A 247 22.64 8.09 11.03
N HIS A 248 21.63 7.38 11.53
CA HIS A 248 21.76 6.50 12.68
C HIS A 248 22.48 5.19 12.31
N SER A 249 22.09 4.55 11.21
CA SER A 249 22.79 3.39 10.65
C SER A 249 24.26 3.73 10.39
N TYR A 250 24.50 4.91 9.82
CA TYR A 250 25.83 5.45 9.62
C TYR A 250 26.64 5.54 10.93
N TYR A 251 26.10 6.23 11.95
CA TYR A 251 26.77 6.40 13.24
C TYR A 251 27.07 5.05 13.91
N LYS A 252 26.14 4.10 13.81
CA LYS A 252 26.31 2.74 14.35
C LYS A 252 27.43 1.98 13.62
N SER A 253 27.48 2.04 12.29
CA SER A 253 28.50 1.38 11.48
C SER A 253 29.90 1.93 11.77
N PHE A 254 30.06 3.26 11.81
CA PHE A 254 31.35 3.86 12.18
C PHE A 254 31.76 3.47 13.59
N TYR A 255 30.85 3.58 14.55
CA TYR A 255 31.12 3.25 15.95
C TYR A 255 31.60 1.80 16.12
N ALA A 256 30.98 0.85 15.42
CA ALA A 256 31.38 -0.55 15.41
C ALA A 256 32.80 -0.77 14.84
N ASN A 257 33.19 0.06 13.87
CA ASN A 257 34.47 -0.03 13.17
C ASN A 257 35.53 0.95 13.68
N GLN A 258 35.27 1.72 14.73
CA GLN A 258 36.13 2.85 15.14
C GLN A 258 37.60 2.46 15.42
N ILE A 259 37.84 1.24 15.94
CA ILE A 259 39.21 0.71 16.15
C ILE A 259 39.91 0.48 14.81
N LEU A 260 39.20 -0.09 13.83
CA LEU A 260 39.72 -0.25 12.47
C LEU A 260 39.99 1.11 11.85
N VAL A 261 39.05 2.04 11.91
CA VAL A 261 39.20 3.37 11.30
C VAL A 261 40.40 4.10 11.88
N LYS A 262 40.55 4.12 13.22
CA LYS A 262 41.66 4.76 13.92
C LYS A 262 43.03 4.23 13.46
N ASN A 263 43.12 2.92 13.22
CA ASN A 263 44.37 2.24 12.86
C ASN A 263 44.59 2.14 11.35
N SER A 264 43.61 2.56 10.54
CA SER A 264 43.63 2.41 9.08
C SER A 264 44.44 3.51 8.39
N SER A 265 44.83 3.26 7.14
CA SER A 265 45.54 4.25 6.32
C SER A 265 44.64 5.46 6.02
N THR A 266 45.21 6.61 5.63
CA THR A 266 44.43 7.78 5.19
C THR A 266 43.38 7.41 4.13
N LYS A 267 43.69 6.50 3.20
CA LYS A 267 42.75 6.06 2.16
C LYS A 267 41.56 5.28 2.71
N ASP A 268 41.81 4.42 3.70
CA ASP A 268 40.75 3.66 4.38
C ASP A 268 39.92 4.57 5.28
N LYS A 269 40.53 5.56 5.94
CA LYS A 269 39.81 6.62 6.67
C LYS A 269 38.92 7.43 5.75
N PHE A 270 39.39 7.74 4.54
CA PHE A 270 38.58 8.41 3.53
C PHE A 270 37.37 7.57 3.11
N TYR A 271 37.51 6.24 2.98
CA TYR A 271 36.36 5.35 2.78
C TYR A 271 35.30 5.51 3.87
N TRP A 272 35.72 5.46 5.15
CA TRP A 272 34.80 5.65 6.27
C TRP A 272 34.23 7.06 6.32
N LEU A 273 35.00 8.08 5.93
CA LEU A 273 34.52 9.46 5.84
C LEU A 273 33.51 9.65 4.71
N ALA A 274 33.73 9.05 3.54
CA ALA A 274 32.84 9.16 2.40
C ALA A 274 31.46 8.53 2.65
N THR A 275 31.37 7.54 3.54
CA THR A 275 30.07 7.02 4.00
C THR A 275 29.22 8.07 4.73
N VAL A 276 29.84 9.07 5.37
CA VAL A 276 29.16 10.14 6.14
C VAL A 276 28.76 11.31 5.29
N LEU A 277 29.65 11.67 4.36
CA LEU A 277 29.47 12.86 3.54
C LEU A 277 28.20 12.71 2.71
N SER A 278 27.46 13.79 2.52
CA SER A 278 26.39 13.84 1.51
C SER A 278 26.99 13.76 0.10
N ALA A 279 26.15 13.52 -0.90
CA ALA A 279 26.60 13.56 -2.28
C ALA A 279 27.14 14.96 -2.66
N GLU A 280 26.56 16.03 -2.11
CA GLU A 280 27.01 17.40 -2.34
C GLU A 280 28.35 17.70 -1.63
N ALA A 281 28.56 17.21 -0.40
CA ALA A 281 29.84 17.33 0.28
C ALA A 281 30.93 16.52 -0.43
N LEU A 282 30.59 15.32 -0.94
CA LEU A 282 31.46 14.54 -1.82
C LEU A 282 31.76 15.26 -3.14
N ALA A 283 30.88 16.13 -3.64
CA ALA A 283 31.15 16.89 -4.87
C ALA A 283 32.43 17.73 -4.76
N THR A 284 32.80 18.14 -3.54
CA THR A 284 34.01 18.93 -3.23
C THR A 284 35.29 18.11 -3.11
N VAL A 285 35.16 16.78 -3.03
CA VAL A 285 36.30 15.86 -3.07
C VAL A 285 36.85 15.83 -4.51
N PRO A 286 38.19 15.88 -4.70
CA PRO A 286 38.80 15.66 -6.00
C PRO A 286 38.26 14.40 -6.70
N ALA A 287 38.01 14.51 -8.01
CA ALA A 287 37.44 13.41 -8.79
C ALA A 287 38.27 12.12 -8.71
N ILE A 288 39.60 12.25 -8.62
CA ILE A 288 40.53 11.11 -8.51
C ILE A 288 40.36 10.32 -7.22
N ASP A 289 40.12 10.97 -6.08
CA ASP A 289 39.94 10.30 -4.79
C ASP A 289 38.58 9.59 -4.74
N LYS A 290 37.55 10.21 -5.34
CA LYS A 290 36.23 9.58 -5.54
C LYS A 290 36.29 8.37 -6.45
N PHE A 291 37.06 8.46 -7.53
CA PHE A 291 37.28 7.34 -8.44
C PHE A 291 38.05 6.20 -7.76
N GLU A 292 39.13 6.52 -7.04
CA GLU A 292 39.89 5.52 -6.28
C GLU A 292 39.01 4.82 -5.23
N LEU A 293 38.09 5.55 -4.60
CA LEU A 293 37.12 4.97 -3.68
C LEU A 293 36.15 4.00 -4.37
N LEU A 294 35.56 4.39 -5.51
CA LEU A 294 34.72 3.51 -6.35
C LEU A 294 35.47 2.25 -6.79
N TYR A 295 36.74 2.40 -7.14
CA TYR A 295 37.59 1.29 -7.55
C TYR A 295 37.92 0.34 -6.40
N ASN A 296 38.23 0.87 -5.22
CA ASN A 296 38.50 0.04 -4.04
C ASN A 296 37.25 -0.72 -3.61
N LEU A 297 36.07 -0.09 -3.70
CA LEU A 297 34.78 -0.73 -3.49
C LEU A 297 34.55 -1.92 -4.44
N SER A 298 34.92 -1.78 -5.72
CA SER A 298 34.76 -2.85 -6.72
C SER A 298 35.78 -3.99 -6.62
N LYS A 299 36.81 -3.84 -5.79
CA LYS A 299 37.94 -4.79 -5.64
C LYS A 299 37.83 -5.73 -4.46
N GLN A 300 37.08 -5.33 -3.43
CA GLN A 300 36.90 -6.17 -2.26
C GLN A 300 36.06 -7.37 -2.70
N ASN A 301 36.57 -8.60 -2.54
CA ASN A 301 35.85 -9.87 -2.80
C ASN A 301 34.61 -10.08 -1.90
N VAL A 302 34.04 -9.01 -1.37
CA VAL A 302 32.84 -8.95 -0.55
C VAL A 302 31.76 -8.38 -1.47
N THR A 303 30.69 -9.14 -1.68
CA THR A 303 29.53 -8.72 -2.46
C THR A 303 29.09 -7.32 -2.01
N LEU A 304 29.05 -6.34 -2.91
CA LEU A 304 28.40 -5.05 -2.63
C LEU A 304 26.96 -5.39 -2.25
N ASN A 305 26.55 -5.03 -1.04
CA ASN A 305 25.18 -5.26 -0.60
C ASN A 305 24.76 -4.15 0.35
N GLU A 306 23.46 -3.90 0.47
CA GLU A 306 22.98 -2.87 1.39
C GLU A 306 23.30 -3.16 2.87
N ARG A 307 23.69 -4.40 3.22
CA ARG A 307 24.13 -4.75 4.59
C ARG A 307 25.52 -4.20 4.92
N ASN A 308 26.38 -3.94 3.93
CA ASN A 308 27.67 -3.28 4.13
C ASN A 308 27.66 -1.79 3.70
N HIS A 309 26.49 -1.24 3.35
CA HIS A 309 26.32 0.11 2.79
C HIS A 309 27.11 0.39 1.50
N GLY A 310 27.62 -0.64 0.82
CA GLY A 310 28.45 -0.51 -0.37
C GLY A 310 27.68 0.05 -1.56
N GLU A 311 26.46 -0.46 -1.82
CA GLU A 311 25.59 0.05 -2.90
C GLU A 311 25.21 1.52 -2.68
N SER A 312 24.71 1.86 -1.49
CA SER A 312 24.38 3.23 -1.10
C SER A 312 25.58 4.19 -1.23
N LEU A 313 26.79 3.76 -0.86
CA LEU A 313 28.00 4.57 -1.03
C LEU A 313 28.36 4.76 -2.51
N VAL A 314 28.30 3.70 -3.33
CA VAL A 314 28.53 3.81 -4.78
C VAL A 314 27.55 4.80 -5.40
N LEU A 315 26.25 4.68 -5.09
CA LEU A 315 25.22 5.60 -5.58
C LEU A 315 25.52 7.04 -5.16
N LYS A 316 25.93 7.26 -3.92
CA LYS A 316 26.26 8.59 -3.40
C LYS A 316 27.48 9.20 -4.07
N ILE A 317 28.52 8.39 -4.33
CA ILE A 317 29.71 8.86 -5.04
C ILE A 317 29.33 9.23 -6.48
N ILE A 318 28.55 8.41 -7.19
CA ILE A 318 28.08 8.74 -8.54
C ILE A 318 27.21 10.01 -8.53
N GLU A 319 26.27 10.11 -7.59
CA GLU A 319 25.40 11.28 -7.40
C GLU A 319 26.21 12.57 -7.19
N SER A 320 27.36 12.49 -6.52
CA SER A 320 28.24 13.66 -6.29
C SER A 320 28.74 14.34 -7.57
N PHE A 321 28.72 13.66 -8.73
CA PHE A 321 29.12 14.23 -10.01
C PHE A 321 27.97 14.91 -10.76
N THR A 322 26.73 14.80 -10.25
CA THR A 322 25.54 15.43 -10.87
C THR A 322 25.39 16.91 -10.50
N PHE A 323 26.05 17.37 -9.43
CA PHE A 323 25.95 18.76 -8.97
C PHE A 323 26.65 19.72 -9.94
N GLN A 324 26.08 20.93 -10.08
CA GLN A 324 26.64 22.01 -10.91
C GLN A 324 28.03 22.46 -10.46
N SER A 325 28.39 22.24 -9.20
CA SER A 325 29.71 22.55 -8.62
C SER A 325 30.85 21.71 -9.20
N VAL A 326 30.55 20.57 -9.83
CA VAL A 326 31.53 19.69 -10.46
C VAL A 326 31.76 20.11 -11.91
N SER A 327 33.02 20.23 -12.31
CA SER A 327 33.38 20.65 -13.67
C SER A 327 33.00 19.61 -14.72
N SER A 328 32.78 20.03 -15.98
CA SER A 328 32.57 19.09 -17.08
C SER A 328 33.77 18.16 -17.31
N ALA A 329 34.99 18.64 -17.02
CA ALA A 329 36.22 17.84 -17.07
C ALA A 329 36.18 16.66 -16.08
N ASP A 330 35.84 16.92 -14.82
CA ASP A 330 35.73 15.86 -13.79
C ASP A 330 34.63 14.84 -14.12
N ARG A 331 33.51 15.28 -14.71
CA ARG A 331 32.44 14.39 -15.20
C ARG A 331 32.93 13.51 -16.35
N ASN A 332 33.67 14.09 -17.29
CA ASN A 332 34.25 13.36 -18.41
C ASN A 332 35.28 12.34 -17.91
N ASP A 333 36.14 12.70 -16.96
CA ASP A 333 37.15 11.81 -16.38
C ASP A 333 36.50 10.63 -15.66
N LEU A 334 35.45 10.85 -14.86
CA LEU A 334 34.68 9.75 -14.26
C LEU A 334 34.15 8.77 -15.32
N LEU A 335 33.43 9.27 -16.32
CA LEU A 335 32.85 8.43 -17.37
C LEU A 335 33.95 7.66 -18.09
N LYS A 336 35.03 8.36 -18.50
CA LYS A 336 36.20 7.77 -19.13
C LYS A 336 36.80 6.65 -18.28
N ASP A 337 36.98 6.86 -16.99
CA ASP A 337 37.64 5.92 -16.10
C ASP A 337 36.74 4.71 -15.78
N LEU A 338 35.42 4.89 -15.72
CA LEU A 338 34.45 3.78 -15.60
C LEU A 338 34.60 2.73 -16.71
N VAL A 339 35.01 3.15 -17.92
CA VAL A 339 35.13 2.29 -19.10
C VAL A 339 36.59 1.92 -19.42
N ASN A 340 37.56 2.77 -19.10
CA ASN A 340 38.97 2.49 -19.39
C ASN A 340 39.69 1.67 -18.33
N PHE A 341 39.18 1.69 -17.10
CA PHE A 341 39.69 0.88 -16.02
C PHE A 341 39.33 -0.60 -16.23
N HIS A 342 40.31 -1.51 -16.17
CA HIS A 342 40.07 -2.96 -16.28
C HIS A 342 40.56 -3.68 -15.01
N ASN A 343 39.72 -4.56 -14.46
CA ASN A 343 40.15 -5.50 -13.43
C ASN A 343 40.51 -6.84 -14.08
N TYR A 344 41.74 -7.32 -13.86
CA TYR A 344 42.16 -8.64 -14.33
C TYR A 344 41.76 -9.67 -13.28
N ILE A 345 40.61 -10.32 -13.46
CA ILE A 345 40.17 -11.40 -12.58
C ILE A 345 40.77 -12.71 -13.09
N THR A 346 41.69 -13.31 -12.34
CA THR A 346 42.07 -14.71 -12.52
C THR A 346 40.97 -15.59 -11.94
N LEU A 347 40.18 -16.24 -12.79
CA LEU A 347 39.20 -17.24 -12.36
C LEU A 347 39.93 -18.42 -11.70
N GLN A 348 40.07 -18.42 -10.37
CA GLN A 348 40.50 -19.61 -9.64
C GLN A 348 39.34 -20.59 -9.55
N GLY A 349 39.34 -21.57 -10.45
CA GLY A 349 38.31 -22.60 -10.48
C GLY A 349 38.59 -23.73 -11.47
N GLY A 350 39.85 -24.18 -11.59
CA GLY A 350 40.17 -25.37 -12.39
C GLY A 350 41.66 -25.53 -12.58
N LYS A 351 42.22 -26.68 -12.16
CA LYS A 351 43.59 -27.08 -12.45
C LYS A 351 43.73 -27.34 -13.96
N GLY A 352 44.01 -26.31 -14.75
CA GLY A 352 44.31 -26.41 -16.18
C GLY A 352 44.96 -25.13 -16.71
N PRO A 353 45.82 -25.20 -17.75
CA PRO A 353 46.64 -24.07 -18.22
C PRO A 353 45.86 -23.06 -19.08
N ARG A 354 44.58 -22.78 -18.75
CA ARG A 354 43.76 -21.78 -19.44
C ARG A 354 43.16 -20.80 -18.44
N SER A 355 43.99 -19.91 -17.90
CA SER A 355 43.52 -18.64 -17.35
C SER A 355 43.12 -17.75 -18.53
N VAL A 356 41.81 -17.57 -18.75
CA VAL A 356 41.33 -16.58 -19.71
C VAL A 356 41.23 -15.25 -18.97
N GLU A 357 42.09 -14.30 -19.30
CA GLU A 357 41.97 -12.92 -18.82
C GLU A 357 40.69 -12.30 -19.42
N SER A 358 39.62 -12.16 -18.63
CA SER A 358 38.48 -11.33 -19.03
C SER A 358 38.74 -9.89 -18.61
N LYS A 359 38.83 -8.99 -19.60
CA LYS A 359 38.93 -7.53 -19.38
C LYS A 359 37.54 -6.98 -19.04
N THR A 360 37.17 -6.97 -17.76
CA THR A 360 35.90 -6.40 -17.25
C THR A 360 36.12 -4.94 -16.87
N THR A 361 35.23 -4.04 -17.30
CA THR A 361 35.29 -2.60 -16.96
C THR A 361 34.73 -2.31 -15.57
N LEU A 362 35.09 -1.18 -14.95
CA LEU A 362 34.51 -0.78 -13.66
C LEU A 362 33.00 -0.55 -13.77
N PHE A 363 32.52 0.02 -14.88
CA PHE A 363 31.09 0.11 -15.19
C PHE A 363 30.40 -1.26 -15.12
N GLU A 364 30.95 -2.27 -15.78
CA GLU A 364 30.36 -3.62 -15.81
C GLU A 364 30.35 -4.28 -14.43
N ILE A 365 31.40 -4.06 -13.61
CA ILE A 365 31.44 -4.57 -12.23
C ILE A 365 30.33 -3.92 -11.39
N LEU A 366 30.27 -2.59 -11.36
CA LEU A 366 29.27 -1.86 -10.57
C LEU A 366 27.84 -2.16 -11.05
N TYR A 367 27.63 -2.23 -12.36
CA TYR A 367 26.33 -2.57 -12.94
C TYR A 367 25.83 -3.95 -12.49
N LYS A 368 26.73 -4.95 -12.43
CA LYS A 368 26.40 -6.32 -12.01
C LYS A 368 26.22 -6.46 -10.51
N ASP A 369 27.05 -5.75 -9.74
CA ASP A 369 27.13 -5.91 -8.28
C ASP A 369 26.07 -5.10 -7.53
N ILE A 370 25.56 -4.00 -8.09
CA ILE A 370 24.40 -3.28 -7.52
C ILE A 370 23.14 -4.06 -7.86
N ASP A 371 22.37 -4.51 -6.87
CA ASP A 371 21.16 -5.30 -7.12
C ASP A 371 19.90 -4.44 -7.35
N ASP A 372 18.97 -4.97 -8.15
CA ASP A 372 17.56 -4.56 -8.14
C ASP A 372 16.84 -5.69 -7.40
N ASP A 373 16.07 -5.44 -6.33
CA ASP A 373 15.48 -6.53 -5.54
C ASP A 373 14.58 -7.44 -6.41
N ARG A 374 15.15 -8.57 -6.83
CA ARG A 374 14.49 -9.59 -7.65
C ARG A 374 13.57 -10.47 -6.82
N TYR A 375 13.67 -10.43 -5.49
CA TYR A 375 12.98 -11.34 -4.56
C TYR A 375 11.67 -10.78 -3.99
N SER A 376 11.56 -9.47 -3.71
CA SER A 376 10.30 -8.85 -3.25
C SER A 376 9.17 -8.90 -4.29
N ARG A 377 9.51 -9.03 -5.58
CA ARG A 377 8.53 -9.11 -6.68
C ARG A 377 7.77 -10.44 -6.74
N TYR A 378 8.24 -11.46 -6.01
CA TYR A 378 7.51 -12.73 -5.83
C TYR A 378 6.71 -12.77 -4.51
N THR A 379 6.82 -11.75 -3.67
CA THR A 379 6.21 -11.69 -2.33
C THR A 379 5.44 -10.38 -2.11
N PHE A 380 4.43 -10.11 -2.94
CA PHE A 380 3.35 -9.12 -2.75
C PHE A 380 3.64 -7.98 -1.73
N GLY A 381 4.62 -7.12 -2.03
CA GLY A 381 4.74 -5.78 -1.43
C GLY A 381 4.91 -5.68 0.08
N VAL A 382 5.47 -6.68 0.77
CA VAL A 382 5.63 -6.63 2.25
C VAL A 382 6.94 -5.94 2.70
N TRP A 383 7.86 -5.66 1.78
CA TRP A 383 9.12 -4.97 2.09
C TRP A 383 9.37 -3.88 1.03
N ASN A 384 9.29 -2.60 1.41
CA ASN A 384 9.72 -1.50 0.56
C ASN A 384 11.24 -1.61 0.33
N SER A 385 11.66 -1.99 -0.88
CA SER A 385 13.08 -2.02 -1.26
C SER A 385 13.31 -1.18 -2.52
N TYR A 386 14.45 -0.50 -2.54
CA TYR A 386 14.84 0.53 -3.49
C TYR A 386 15.36 -0.09 -4.80
N ASN A 387 14.97 0.44 -5.98
CA ASN A 387 15.52 0.06 -7.28
C ASN A 387 16.93 0.68 -7.48
N ASN A 388 17.94 0.14 -6.79
CA ASN A 388 19.28 0.74 -6.71
C ASN A 388 20.04 0.71 -8.05
N ARG A 389 19.93 -0.34 -8.87
CA ARG A 389 20.59 -0.37 -10.20
C ARG A 389 19.91 0.62 -11.15
N MET A 390 18.59 0.77 -11.05
CA MET A 390 17.85 1.83 -11.75
C MET A 390 18.39 3.21 -11.37
N LYS A 391 18.53 3.48 -10.06
CA LYS A 391 19.07 4.74 -9.55
C LYS A 391 20.51 4.99 -10.06
N PHE A 392 21.36 3.97 -10.06
CA PHE A 392 22.72 4.05 -10.61
C PHE A 392 22.73 4.47 -12.09
N ILE A 393 21.92 3.80 -12.94
CA ILE A 393 21.82 4.09 -14.36
C ILE A 393 21.28 5.51 -14.62
N ILE A 394 20.31 5.95 -13.83
CA ILE A 394 19.74 7.30 -13.94
C ILE A 394 20.77 8.38 -13.56
N LEU A 395 21.52 8.17 -12.47
CA LEU A 395 22.58 9.11 -12.08
C LEU A 395 23.67 9.19 -13.16
N LEU A 396 24.07 8.06 -13.74
CA LEU A 396 25.00 8.03 -14.87
C LEU A 396 24.45 8.76 -16.11
N TYR A 397 23.16 8.65 -16.39
CA TYR A 397 22.52 9.40 -17.48
C TYR A 397 22.56 10.92 -17.22
N LYS A 398 22.29 11.39 -16.00
CA LYS A 398 22.42 12.82 -15.63
C LYS A 398 23.85 13.33 -15.85
N ILE A 399 24.85 12.54 -15.47
CA ILE A 399 26.27 12.88 -15.68
C ILE A 399 26.59 12.92 -17.17
N TRP A 400 26.19 11.90 -17.93
CA TRP A 400 26.38 11.82 -19.38
C TRP A 400 25.75 13.01 -20.10
N PHE A 401 24.52 13.39 -19.74
CA PHE A 401 23.78 14.49 -20.35
C PHE A 401 24.55 15.83 -20.25
N SER A 402 25.30 16.03 -19.17
CA SER A 402 26.08 17.24 -18.90
C SER A 402 27.59 17.06 -19.15
N SER A 403 27.95 16.21 -20.13
CA SER A 403 29.33 15.82 -20.46
C SER A 403 29.63 15.96 -21.96
N THR A 404 30.91 15.94 -22.34
CA THR A 404 31.34 16.03 -23.76
C THR A 404 31.01 14.78 -24.59
N TYR A 405 30.59 13.70 -23.93
CA TYR A 405 30.10 12.47 -24.58
C TYR A 405 28.68 12.62 -25.12
N ASN A 406 27.90 13.58 -24.60
CA ASN A 406 26.61 13.95 -25.15
C ASN A 406 26.81 14.93 -26.32
N PRO A 407 26.40 14.58 -27.55
CA PRO A 407 26.72 15.39 -28.73
C PRO A 407 25.96 16.72 -28.80
N ILE A 408 25.02 16.99 -27.90
CA ILE A 408 24.32 18.28 -27.81
C ILE A 408 24.82 19.18 -26.68
N TYR A 409 25.70 18.69 -25.80
CA TYR A 409 26.17 19.47 -24.67
C TYR A 409 27.09 20.62 -25.14
N PRO A 410 26.78 21.89 -24.82
CA PRO A 410 27.56 23.03 -25.28
C PRO A 410 28.83 23.22 -24.43
N ASP A 411 29.86 22.42 -24.68
CA ASP A 411 31.13 22.54 -23.96
C ASP A 411 31.92 23.80 -24.38
N SER A 412 32.52 24.47 -23.39
CA SER A 412 33.29 25.69 -23.59
C SER A 412 34.51 25.53 -24.53
N SER A 413 34.99 24.31 -24.74
CA SER A 413 36.08 24.00 -25.68
C SER A 413 35.64 23.88 -27.13
N TYR A 414 34.32 23.81 -27.41
CA TYR A 414 33.81 23.69 -28.77
C TYR A 414 33.83 25.04 -29.48
N THR A 415 34.20 25.02 -30.76
CA THR A 415 34.45 26.24 -31.55
C THR A 415 33.53 26.35 -32.76
N LYS A 416 32.88 25.25 -33.17
CA LYS A 416 31.91 25.20 -34.26
C LYS A 416 30.48 25.31 -33.70
N GLN A 417 29.59 25.77 -34.57
CA GLN A 417 28.15 25.75 -34.32
C GLN A 417 27.59 24.35 -34.52
N LEU A 418 26.40 24.11 -33.96
CA LEU A 418 25.62 22.89 -34.18
C LEU A 418 25.42 22.62 -35.68
N ASN A 419 25.54 21.36 -36.09
CA ASN A 419 25.31 20.95 -37.48
C ASN A 419 23.81 20.92 -37.83
N ALA A 420 23.46 20.52 -39.06
CA ALA A 420 22.08 20.48 -39.54
C ALA A 420 21.14 19.56 -38.73
N CYS A 421 21.71 18.61 -38.00
CA CYS A 421 20.98 17.72 -37.09
C CYS A 421 21.13 18.14 -35.63
N GLY A 422 21.59 19.37 -35.37
CA GLY A 422 21.67 20.05 -34.08
C GLY A 422 22.65 19.43 -33.07
N VAL A 423 23.69 18.75 -33.54
CA VAL A 423 24.78 18.22 -32.68
C VAL A 423 26.12 18.95 -32.92
N TYR A 424 26.98 18.97 -31.92
CA TYR A 424 28.37 19.44 -31.99
C TYR A 424 29.27 18.38 -32.61
N GLU A 425 29.88 18.70 -33.75
CA GLU A 425 30.82 17.79 -34.43
C GLU A 425 32.09 17.53 -33.61
N GLU A 426 32.41 18.41 -32.66
CA GLU A 426 33.53 18.26 -31.73
C GLU A 426 33.23 17.42 -30.49
N SER A 427 32.03 16.84 -30.38
CA SER A 427 31.75 15.85 -29.34
C SER A 427 32.63 14.60 -29.52
N GLU A 428 33.00 13.96 -28.41
CA GLU A 428 33.99 12.87 -28.37
C GLU A 428 33.67 11.75 -29.36
N TYR A 429 32.41 11.31 -29.39
CA TYR A 429 32.00 10.22 -30.28
C TYR A 429 31.81 10.67 -31.73
N MET A 430 31.57 11.96 -31.99
CA MET A 430 31.44 12.51 -33.35
C MET A 430 32.80 12.60 -34.09
N LYS A 431 33.92 12.55 -33.36
CA LYS A 431 35.29 12.59 -33.91
C LYS A 431 35.79 11.25 -34.48
N LEU A 432 35.11 10.14 -34.21
CA LEU A 432 35.54 8.79 -34.60
C LEU A 432 35.24 8.52 -36.10
N LYS A 433 36.08 9.05 -37.00
CA LYS A 433 36.14 8.62 -38.41
C LYS A 433 37.30 7.67 -38.62
N ASN A 434 37.08 6.36 -38.51
CA ASN A 434 37.95 5.37 -39.14
C ASN A 434 37.08 4.40 -39.93
N ASN A 435 37.16 4.55 -41.25
CA ASN A 435 36.42 3.78 -42.24
C ASN A 435 36.83 2.29 -42.11
N PRO A 436 35.92 1.38 -41.76
CA PRO A 436 36.23 -0.04 -41.73
C PRO A 436 36.30 -0.56 -43.15
N ASP A 437 37.37 -1.31 -43.43
CA ASP A 437 37.62 -2.00 -44.69
C ASP A 437 36.35 -2.73 -45.19
N PRO A 438 35.81 -2.40 -46.38
CA PRO A 438 34.57 -2.97 -46.90
C PRO A 438 34.64 -4.49 -47.17
N THR A 439 35.81 -5.10 -47.00
CA THR A 439 36.03 -6.54 -47.26
C THR A 439 35.97 -7.43 -46.01
N ASN A 440 35.86 -6.87 -44.80
CA ASN A 440 35.93 -7.66 -43.56
C ASN A 440 34.61 -7.59 -42.75
N SER A 441 33.66 -8.47 -43.07
CA SER A 441 32.25 -8.39 -42.67
C SER A 441 31.91 -8.89 -41.26
N ILE A 442 32.88 -9.14 -40.36
CA ILE A 442 32.59 -9.90 -39.12
C ILE A 442 32.66 -9.08 -37.82
N LYS A 443 33.37 -7.94 -37.75
CA LYS A 443 33.36 -7.07 -36.54
C LYS A 443 33.66 -5.63 -36.89
N VAL A 444 32.68 -4.96 -37.48
CA VAL A 444 32.81 -3.55 -37.80
C VAL A 444 31.95 -2.75 -36.81
N PRO A 445 32.55 -1.91 -35.95
CA PRO A 445 31.79 -0.97 -35.15
C PRO A 445 31.04 -0.01 -36.09
N LYS A 446 29.73 0.20 -35.84
CA LYS A 446 28.95 1.17 -36.62
C LYS A 446 29.29 2.57 -36.13
N TYR A 447 30.24 3.21 -36.82
CA TYR A 447 30.60 4.61 -36.61
C TYR A 447 29.66 5.54 -37.39
N TYR A 448 29.64 6.82 -37.00
CA TYR A 448 28.80 7.87 -37.58
C TYR A 448 28.97 7.97 -39.10
N ASN A 449 27.86 8.24 -39.80
CA ASN A 449 27.95 8.71 -41.18
C ASN A 449 28.48 10.14 -41.18
N ASP A 450 29.48 10.36 -42.03
CA ASP A 450 30.30 11.54 -42.22
C ASP A 450 29.54 12.83 -42.59
N THR A 451 28.20 12.80 -42.61
CA THR A 451 27.33 13.91 -43.02
C THR A 451 26.04 14.16 -42.21
N THR A 452 25.84 13.72 -40.93
CA THR A 452 25.00 14.42 -39.87
C THR A 452 24.16 13.61 -38.85
N SER A 453 24.36 12.33 -38.46
CA SER A 453 23.54 11.79 -37.32
C SER A 453 24.16 10.67 -36.49
N PRO A 454 23.77 10.51 -35.20
CA PRO A 454 24.08 9.31 -34.42
C PRO A 454 23.60 8.02 -35.10
N PRO A 455 24.21 6.86 -34.80
CA PRO A 455 23.82 5.58 -35.38
C PRO A 455 22.36 5.25 -35.03
N PHE A 456 21.64 4.68 -36.00
CA PHE A 456 20.25 4.28 -35.86
C PHE A 456 20.09 2.82 -35.48
N ILE A 457 19.10 2.52 -34.62
CA ILE A 457 18.50 1.21 -34.44
C ILE A 457 17.04 1.30 -34.91
N ILE A 458 16.64 0.39 -35.82
CA ILE A 458 15.37 0.48 -36.54
C ILE A 458 14.52 -0.74 -36.22
N TYR A 459 13.48 -0.56 -35.42
CA TYR A 459 12.47 -1.57 -35.19
C TYR A 459 11.47 -1.52 -36.34
N GLU A 460 11.50 -2.52 -37.21
CA GLU A 460 10.54 -2.65 -38.30
C GLU A 460 9.70 -3.90 -38.11
N THR A 461 8.41 -3.80 -38.42
CA THR A 461 7.54 -4.97 -38.56
C THR A 461 7.01 -4.99 -39.97
N VAL A 462 7.37 -6.04 -40.72
CA VAL A 462 6.98 -6.24 -42.11
C VAL A 462 5.97 -7.38 -42.15
N THR A 463 4.82 -7.13 -42.77
CA THR A 463 3.79 -8.16 -42.95
C THR A 463 3.88 -8.73 -44.37
N GLY A 464 4.06 -10.04 -44.46
CA GLY A 464 4.08 -10.80 -45.72
C GLY A 464 2.95 -11.82 -45.81
N ASN A 465 2.79 -12.42 -46.99
CA ASN A 465 1.85 -13.51 -47.22
C ASN A 465 2.60 -14.69 -47.87
N ARG A 466 2.61 -15.85 -47.23
CA ARG A 466 3.26 -17.06 -47.74
C ARG A 466 2.28 -18.22 -47.64
N ASN A 467 1.95 -18.82 -48.78
CA ASN A 467 0.98 -19.93 -48.88
C ASN A 467 -0.40 -19.61 -48.24
N GLY A 468 -0.88 -18.37 -48.39
CA GLY A 468 -2.19 -17.94 -47.87
C GLY A 468 -2.25 -17.71 -46.35
N ALA A 469 -1.13 -17.86 -45.63
CA ALA A 469 -1.02 -17.49 -44.23
C ALA A 469 -0.30 -16.15 -44.09
N LYS A 470 -0.89 -15.25 -43.30
CA LYS A 470 -0.27 -13.98 -42.88
C LYS A 470 0.94 -14.30 -42.00
N ILE A 471 2.11 -13.80 -42.40
CA ILE A 471 3.35 -13.88 -41.63
C ILE A 471 3.70 -12.46 -41.20
N GLU A 472 3.91 -12.29 -39.91
CA GLU A 472 4.42 -11.04 -39.34
C GLU A 472 5.89 -11.25 -39.02
N THR A 473 6.77 -10.49 -39.66
CA THR A 473 8.20 -10.51 -39.38
C THR A 473 8.55 -9.23 -38.65
N SER A 474 8.80 -9.33 -37.35
CA SER A 474 9.28 -8.19 -36.54
C SER A 474 10.79 -8.28 -36.35
N THR A 475 11.50 -7.20 -36.67
CA THR A 475 12.92 -7.03 -36.37
C THR A 475 13.07 -6.63 -34.90
N ASN A 476 13.81 -7.45 -34.17
CA ASN A 476 14.09 -7.30 -32.76
C ASN A 476 15.60 -7.23 -32.54
N TYR A 477 15.98 -6.71 -31.37
CA TYR A 477 17.38 -6.58 -30.98
C TYR A 477 17.60 -7.22 -29.63
N SER A 478 18.77 -7.82 -29.46
CA SER A 478 19.27 -8.30 -28.17
C SER A 478 20.65 -7.70 -27.93
N TYR A 479 21.02 -7.55 -26.66
CA TYR A 479 22.18 -6.77 -26.27
C TYR A 479 23.11 -7.60 -25.41
N LYS A 480 24.41 -7.44 -25.62
CA LYS A 480 25.43 -8.13 -24.85
C LYS A 480 26.59 -7.20 -24.54
N MET A 481 26.94 -7.07 -23.26
CA MET A 481 28.18 -6.40 -22.87
C MET A 481 29.39 -7.21 -23.35
N ALA A 482 30.31 -6.54 -24.04
CA ALA A 482 31.56 -7.08 -24.55
C ALA A 482 32.69 -6.07 -24.32
N GLY A 483 33.41 -6.21 -23.19
CA GLY A 483 34.50 -5.31 -22.82
C GLY A 483 34.00 -3.88 -22.60
N LYS A 484 34.47 -2.93 -23.44
CA LYS A 484 34.10 -1.50 -23.39
C LYS A 484 32.85 -1.15 -24.20
N SER A 485 32.17 -2.16 -24.74
CA SER A 485 31.15 -1.98 -25.76
C SER A 485 29.95 -2.88 -25.51
N ILE A 486 28.83 -2.52 -26.14
CA ILE A 486 27.61 -3.28 -26.23
C ILE A 486 27.51 -3.81 -27.66
N GLU A 487 27.56 -5.12 -27.81
CA GLU A 487 27.22 -5.82 -29.05
C GLU A 487 25.69 -5.89 -29.16
N VAL A 488 25.17 -5.39 -30.28
CA VAL A 488 23.75 -5.42 -30.61
C VAL A 488 23.54 -6.50 -31.65
N TYR A 489 22.68 -7.46 -31.37
CA TYR A 489 22.32 -8.54 -32.29
C TYR A 489 20.90 -8.34 -32.78
N GLU A 490 20.73 -8.21 -34.09
CA GLU A 490 19.44 -8.19 -34.77
C GLU A 490 18.94 -9.62 -34.96
N TYR A 491 17.68 -9.88 -34.62
CA TYR A 491 17.01 -11.12 -34.97
C TYR A 491 15.59 -10.82 -35.40
N LYS A 492 15.03 -11.69 -36.24
CA LYS A 492 13.68 -11.56 -36.77
C LYS A 492 12.80 -12.60 -36.13
N ILE A 493 11.67 -12.16 -35.60
CA ILE A 493 10.61 -13.06 -35.12
C ILE A 493 9.58 -13.13 -36.23
N GLU A 494 9.38 -14.33 -36.77
CA GLU A 494 8.30 -14.64 -37.68
C GLU A 494 7.14 -15.27 -36.90
N SER A 495 6.09 -14.49 -36.68
CA SER A 495 4.88 -14.94 -36.01
C SER A 495 3.84 -15.40 -37.03
N ARG A 496 3.29 -16.60 -36.77
CA ARG A 496 2.22 -17.19 -37.59
C ARG A 496 1.09 -17.69 -36.70
N LYS A 497 -0.14 -17.24 -36.98
CA LYS A 497 -1.33 -17.63 -36.21
C LYS A 497 -1.51 -19.15 -36.18
N GLY A 498 -1.46 -19.73 -34.98
CA GLY A 498 -1.63 -21.18 -34.74
C GLY A 498 -0.34 -22.00 -34.80
N TYR A 499 0.82 -21.37 -34.94
CA TYR A 499 2.14 -22.01 -34.91
C TYR A 499 3.03 -21.33 -33.85
N GLN A 500 4.08 -22.03 -33.42
CA GLN A 500 5.12 -21.41 -32.60
C GLN A 500 5.88 -20.37 -33.43
N ASP A 501 6.27 -19.27 -32.78
CA ASP A 501 7.08 -18.23 -33.39
C ASP A 501 8.42 -18.80 -33.87
N HIS A 502 8.82 -18.43 -35.07
CA HIS A 502 10.11 -18.80 -35.62
C HIS A 502 11.09 -17.65 -35.45
N TYR A 503 12.19 -17.92 -34.75
CA TYR A 503 13.23 -16.94 -34.47
C TYR A 503 14.36 -17.16 -35.48
N SER A 504 14.75 -16.11 -36.20
CA SER A 504 16.01 -16.15 -36.95
C SER A 504 17.19 -16.23 -35.99
N ASP A 505 18.31 -16.79 -36.45
CA ASP A 505 19.55 -16.69 -35.71
C ASP A 505 19.92 -15.21 -35.49
N PRO A 506 20.32 -14.81 -34.27
CA PRO A 506 20.77 -13.45 -34.02
C PRO A 506 22.02 -13.12 -34.81
N VAL A 507 21.99 -12.04 -35.59
CA VAL A 507 23.10 -11.54 -36.40
C VAL A 507 23.63 -10.27 -35.75
N LEU A 508 24.96 -10.15 -35.62
CA LEU A 508 25.57 -8.93 -35.08
C LEU A 508 25.22 -7.71 -35.96
N TYR A 509 24.41 -6.82 -35.42
CA TYR A 509 23.96 -5.58 -36.06
C TYR A 509 25.01 -4.48 -35.99
N GLY A 510 25.73 -4.41 -34.87
CA GLY A 510 26.74 -3.40 -34.61
C GLY A 510 27.32 -3.53 -33.20
N THR A 511 28.46 -2.88 -32.99
CA THR A 511 29.12 -2.77 -31.69
C THR A 511 29.24 -1.29 -31.33
N TYR A 512 28.70 -0.90 -30.17
CA TYR A 512 28.64 0.49 -29.70
C TYR A 512 29.38 0.65 -28.37
N GLU A 513 30.12 1.73 -28.16
CA GLU A 513 30.70 2.00 -26.84
C GLU A 513 29.63 2.39 -25.81
N PHE A 514 29.86 2.16 -24.52
CA PHE A 514 28.84 2.38 -23.47
C PHE A 514 28.21 3.78 -23.49
N PHE A 515 29.01 4.83 -23.65
CA PHE A 515 28.54 6.22 -23.67
C PHE A 515 28.27 6.73 -25.09
N GLN A 516 28.40 5.87 -26.10
CA GLN A 516 28.12 6.25 -27.47
C GLN A 516 26.63 6.58 -27.60
N PRO A 517 26.27 7.76 -28.11
CA PRO A 517 24.89 8.11 -28.38
C PRO A 517 24.32 7.24 -29.51
N ILE A 518 23.07 6.80 -29.34
CA ILE A 518 22.30 6.01 -30.31
C ILE A 518 20.93 6.67 -30.50
N THR A 519 20.45 6.65 -31.75
CA THR A 519 19.11 7.11 -32.15
C THR A 519 18.23 5.91 -32.51
N PHE A 520 16.93 5.98 -32.26
CA PHE A 520 16.00 4.86 -32.48
C PHE A 520 14.83 5.26 -33.36
N ILE A 521 14.29 4.31 -34.12
CA ILE A 521 13.08 4.47 -34.94
C ILE A 521 12.23 3.21 -34.75
N GLY A 522 10.91 3.33 -34.54
CA GLY A 522 10.01 2.16 -34.69
C GLY A 522 9.35 1.52 -33.46
N LEU A 523 9.55 2.03 -32.25
CA LEU A 523 9.16 1.34 -30.99
C LEU A 523 7.74 1.73 -30.49
N LYS A 524 6.99 0.81 -29.84
CA LYS A 524 5.72 1.05 -29.12
C LYS A 524 6.00 1.26 -27.59
N PRO A 525 5.11 1.81 -26.72
CA PRO A 525 5.44 2.17 -25.32
C PRO A 525 4.64 1.47 -24.17
N ASP A 526 5.25 1.37 -22.96
CA ASP A 526 4.73 0.92 -21.64
C ASP A 526 4.80 2.13 -20.69
N LEU A 527 3.72 2.37 -19.95
CA LEU A 527 3.44 3.64 -19.26
C LEU A 527 4.15 3.79 -17.90
N ASP A 528 4.47 2.68 -17.22
CA ASP A 528 4.98 2.72 -15.83
C ASP A 528 6.42 3.29 -15.71
N LEU A 529 7.30 3.03 -16.69
CA LEU A 529 8.67 3.57 -16.68
C LEU A 529 8.71 5.05 -17.11
N VAL A 530 7.75 5.46 -17.92
CA VAL A 530 7.60 6.83 -18.42
C VAL A 530 7.20 7.77 -17.29
N GLU A 531 6.28 7.35 -16.43
CA GLU A 531 5.91 8.10 -15.22
C GLU A 531 7.11 8.26 -14.27
N THR A 532 7.93 7.22 -14.12
CA THR A 532 9.15 7.25 -13.28
C THR A 532 10.20 8.23 -13.81
N LEU A 533 10.25 8.48 -15.12
CA LEU A 533 11.16 9.46 -15.75
C LEU A 533 10.58 10.88 -15.81
N ALA A 534 9.25 11.05 -15.72
CA ALA A 534 8.58 12.34 -15.74
C ALA A 534 8.69 13.11 -14.41
N ASP A 535 8.84 12.39 -13.29
CA ASP A 535 9.05 12.97 -11.95
C ASP A 535 10.41 13.68 -11.77
N PHE A 536 11.34 13.59 -12.73
CA PHE A 536 12.65 14.28 -12.66
C PHE A 536 12.61 15.78 -12.98
N LYS A 537 11.44 16.39 -13.15
CA LYS A 537 11.25 17.83 -13.43
C LYS A 537 11.29 18.68 -12.16
N ASP A 538 12.41 18.65 -11.44
CA ASP A 538 12.74 19.71 -10.50
C ASP A 538 13.09 20.99 -11.28
N GLY A 539 12.07 21.77 -11.66
CA GLY A 539 12.08 23.23 -11.70
C GLY A 539 13.10 24.03 -12.54
N GLU A 540 14.11 23.45 -13.19
CA GLU A 540 15.05 24.17 -14.06
C GLU A 540 14.90 23.77 -15.53
N ASN A 541 14.60 24.78 -16.37
CA ASN A 541 14.48 24.66 -17.82
C ASN A 541 15.79 24.12 -18.42
N LEU A 542 15.74 22.91 -19.00
CA LEU A 542 16.62 22.56 -20.11
C LEU A 542 16.20 23.42 -21.31
N GLY A 543 16.85 24.57 -21.47
CA GLY A 543 16.53 25.52 -22.54
C GLY A 543 16.67 24.88 -23.92
N ASP A 544 15.64 25.06 -24.76
CA ASP A 544 15.56 25.07 -26.23
C ASP A 544 16.45 24.17 -27.12
N GLN A 545 17.21 23.20 -26.59
CA GLN A 545 18.11 22.36 -27.36
C GLN A 545 17.50 20.99 -27.67
N LYS A 546 17.38 20.78 -28.98
CA LYS A 546 16.71 19.68 -29.68
C LYS A 546 17.54 18.38 -29.60
N ILE A 547 16.92 17.20 -29.74
CA ILE A 547 17.43 15.91 -30.31
C ILE A 547 17.20 14.61 -29.49
N HIS A 548 17.07 13.55 -30.28
CA HIS A 548 16.55 12.18 -30.18
C HIS A 548 17.58 11.08 -29.78
N THR A 549 18.36 11.28 -28.71
CA THR A 549 19.59 10.50 -28.52
C THR A 549 19.82 10.05 -27.08
N ILE A 550 20.03 8.74 -26.88
CA ILE A 550 20.38 8.15 -25.57
C ILE A 550 21.72 7.39 -25.65
N PRO A 551 22.46 7.26 -24.54
CA PRO A 551 23.69 6.47 -24.51
C PRO A 551 23.41 4.97 -24.58
N ALA A 552 24.30 4.20 -25.20
CA ALA A 552 24.16 2.75 -25.37
C ALA A 552 23.94 1.99 -24.05
N PHE A 553 24.57 2.42 -22.95
CA PHE A 553 24.39 1.78 -21.64
C PHE A 553 22.94 1.85 -21.14
N LEU A 554 22.21 2.92 -21.45
CA LEU A 554 20.82 3.10 -21.04
C LEU A 554 19.93 2.14 -21.83
N LEU A 555 20.18 2.01 -23.13
CA LEU A 555 19.52 1.02 -23.98
C LEU A 555 19.74 -0.42 -23.47
N PHE A 556 20.97 -0.76 -23.08
CA PHE A 556 21.29 -2.06 -22.50
C PHE A 556 20.50 -2.31 -21.20
N TYR A 557 20.45 -1.33 -20.29
CA TYR A 557 19.69 -1.45 -19.05
C TYR A 557 18.19 -1.65 -19.30
N MET A 558 17.63 -0.94 -20.29
CA MET A 558 16.22 -1.08 -20.65
C MET A 558 15.88 -2.53 -21.05
N GLU A 559 16.73 -3.19 -21.84
CA GLU A 559 16.56 -4.61 -22.20
C GLU A 559 16.65 -5.53 -20.99
N ASP A 560 17.69 -5.37 -20.16
CA ASP A 560 17.90 -6.18 -18.97
C ASP A 560 16.69 -6.06 -18.00
N TYR A 561 16.16 -4.85 -17.85
CA TYR A 561 14.96 -4.58 -17.06
C TYR A 561 13.68 -5.22 -17.65
N SER A 562 13.49 -5.19 -18.98
CA SER A 562 12.36 -5.84 -19.66
C SER A 562 12.39 -7.36 -19.52
N ASN A 563 13.57 -7.96 -19.70
CA ASN A 563 13.80 -9.39 -19.53
C ASN A 563 13.50 -9.85 -18.10
N LEU A 564 13.79 -9.03 -17.08
CA LEU A 564 13.43 -9.29 -15.68
C LEU A 564 11.90 -9.30 -15.44
N LYS A 565 11.12 -8.53 -16.21
CA LYS A 565 9.64 -8.54 -16.14
C LYS A 565 9.00 -9.66 -16.96
N LYS A 566 9.76 -10.42 -17.77
CA LYS A 566 9.24 -11.39 -18.77
C LYS A 566 8.20 -10.77 -19.71
N ILE A 567 8.46 -9.53 -20.13
CA ILE A 567 7.59 -8.76 -21.04
C ILE A 567 8.39 -8.46 -22.31
N ASP A 568 7.73 -8.58 -23.47
CA ASP A 568 8.31 -8.32 -24.79
C ASP A 568 8.77 -6.87 -24.93
N PHE A 569 10.02 -6.68 -25.38
CA PHE A 569 10.78 -5.43 -25.45
C PHE A 569 10.23 -4.36 -26.43
N GLY A 570 9.14 -4.64 -27.14
CA GLY A 570 8.58 -3.73 -28.15
C GLY A 570 7.83 -2.51 -27.59
N VAL A 571 7.86 -2.26 -26.28
CA VAL A 571 6.86 -1.47 -25.54
C VAL A 571 7.54 -0.43 -24.61
N MET A 572 8.55 0.37 -24.97
CA MET A 572 9.34 1.13 -23.97
C MET A 572 9.72 2.63 -24.14
N PHE A 573 9.27 3.44 -25.12
CA PHE A 573 9.83 4.82 -25.27
C PHE A 573 8.81 5.98 -25.32
N ALA A 574 8.59 6.66 -24.18
CA ALA A 574 7.95 7.99 -24.14
C ALA A 574 8.76 9.05 -23.34
N ALA A 575 10.06 8.85 -23.18
CA ALA A 575 10.98 9.93 -22.77
C ALA A 575 11.25 10.93 -23.92
N GLU A 576 10.93 10.56 -25.16
CA GLU A 576 11.19 11.38 -26.36
C GLU A 576 10.05 12.35 -26.72
N ILE A 577 8.81 12.01 -26.39
CA ILE A 577 7.64 12.80 -26.81
C ILE A 577 7.43 14.02 -25.90
N ALA A 578 7.96 13.99 -24.67
CA ALA A 578 7.86 15.11 -23.74
C ALA A 578 8.87 16.24 -23.99
N LEU A 579 9.85 16.06 -24.91
CA LEU A 579 10.98 17.00 -25.03
C LEU A 579 11.25 17.59 -26.42
N ASN A 580 10.52 17.28 -27.50
CA ASN A 580 10.83 17.90 -28.81
C ASN A 580 9.66 17.97 -29.77
N LEU A 581 9.08 19.15 -30.04
CA LEU A 581 8.64 19.56 -31.39
C LEU A 581 8.40 21.10 -31.47
N THR A 582 9.41 21.91 -31.82
CA THR A 582 9.24 23.13 -32.67
C THR A 582 10.48 23.36 -33.56
N GLY A 583 10.37 23.59 -34.88
CA GLY A 583 9.86 24.80 -35.55
C GLY A 583 10.80 25.21 -36.71
N VAL A 584 10.71 24.58 -37.90
CA VAL A 584 10.91 25.09 -39.30
C VAL A 584 10.68 23.88 -40.25
N GLY A 585 9.44 23.66 -40.72
CA GLY A 585 9.11 22.54 -41.62
C GLY A 585 7.66 22.01 -41.61
N ALA A 586 6.74 22.67 -40.89
CA ALA A 586 5.43 22.15 -40.46
C ALA A 586 4.48 21.54 -41.53
N LEU A 587 4.75 21.63 -42.84
CA LEU A 587 3.94 20.98 -43.89
C LEU A 587 4.68 19.91 -44.70
N ALA A 588 6.03 19.90 -44.68
CA ALA A 588 6.78 18.71 -45.11
C ALA A 588 6.52 17.53 -44.15
N ASP A 589 6.11 17.84 -42.92
CA ASP A 589 5.73 16.88 -41.87
C ASP A 589 4.32 16.28 -42.06
N LEU A 590 3.50 16.76 -43.02
CA LEU A 590 2.29 16.04 -43.45
C LEU A 590 2.60 14.83 -44.34
N ARG A 591 3.84 14.67 -44.85
CA ARG A 591 4.28 13.45 -45.55
C ARG A 591 4.08 12.19 -44.71
N TYR A 592 4.08 12.33 -43.38
CA TYR A 592 3.91 11.22 -42.48
C TYR A 592 2.46 10.70 -42.42
N LEU A 593 1.46 11.50 -42.84
CA LEU A 593 0.12 10.99 -43.16
C LEU A 593 0.18 9.99 -44.34
N GLY A 594 1.17 10.13 -45.22
CA GLY A 594 1.49 9.15 -46.26
C GLY A 594 1.76 7.75 -45.74
N TYR A 595 2.19 7.57 -44.49
CA TYR A 595 2.28 6.24 -43.89
C TYR A 595 0.91 5.59 -43.65
N LEU A 596 -0.18 6.36 -43.58
CA LEU A 596 -1.56 5.81 -43.59
C LEU A 596 -1.88 5.14 -44.93
N SER A 597 -1.20 5.50 -46.04
CA SER A 597 -1.34 4.80 -47.32
C SER A 597 -0.86 3.34 -47.24
N LYS A 598 0.03 3.01 -46.30
CA LYS A 598 0.42 1.62 -46.02
C LYS A 598 -0.73 0.80 -45.47
N ILE A 599 -1.80 1.45 -45.00
CA ILE A 599 -3.04 0.82 -44.55
C ILE A 599 -3.98 0.53 -45.75
N ARG A 600 -3.80 1.21 -46.91
CA ARG A 600 -4.66 1.08 -48.11
C ARG A 600 -4.85 -0.36 -48.61
N PRO A 601 -3.80 -1.20 -48.77
CA PRO A 601 -3.95 -2.59 -49.23
C PRO A 601 -4.85 -3.45 -48.33
N PHE A 602 -5.04 -3.02 -47.08
CA PHE A 602 -5.83 -3.71 -46.07
C PHE A 602 -7.30 -3.23 -46.04
N TRP A 603 -7.59 -2.03 -46.56
CA TRP A 603 -8.94 -1.48 -46.71
C TRP A 603 -9.55 -1.77 -48.09
N SER A 604 -8.73 -1.83 -49.14
CA SER A 604 -9.16 -1.97 -50.54
C SER A 604 -9.29 -3.42 -51.02
N VAL A 605 -9.55 -4.39 -50.13
CA VAL A 605 -9.81 -5.78 -50.55
C VAL A 605 -11.16 -5.82 -51.29
N GLU A 606 -11.10 -5.73 -52.62
CA GLU A 606 -12.24 -5.60 -53.53
C GLU A 606 -13.12 -6.87 -53.67
N SER A 607 -12.89 -7.93 -52.90
CA SER A 607 -13.54 -9.24 -53.13
C SER A 607 -14.28 -9.86 -51.94
N VAL A 608 -14.86 -9.05 -51.05
CA VAL A 608 -15.78 -9.57 -50.03
C VAL A 608 -17.18 -9.00 -50.26
N VAL A 609 -18.12 -9.91 -50.52
CA VAL A 609 -19.55 -9.64 -50.71
C VAL A 609 -20.06 -8.72 -49.58
N ALA A 610 -20.95 -7.78 -49.93
CA ALA A 610 -21.46 -6.72 -49.05
C ALA A 610 -22.03 -7.19 -47.68
N SER A 611 -22.23 -8.49 -47.47
CA SER A 611 -22.71 -9.09 -46.22
C SER A 611 -21.71 -9.09 -45.05
N ASP A 612 -20.43 -8.84 -45.30
CA ASP A 612 -19.35 -9.20 -44.36
C ASP A 612 -18.48 -8.01 -43.90
N ILE A 613 -19.13 -6.87 -43.62
CA ILE A 613 -18.49 -5.70 -43.00
C ILE A 613 -17.85 -6.07 -41.64
N VAL A 614 -18.43 -7.03 -40.92
CA VAL A 614 -17.87 -7.60 -39.68
C VAL A 614 -16.58 -8.37 -39.93
N LEU A 615 -16.41 -9.02 -41.09
CA LEU A 615 -15.15 -9.68 -41.48
C LEU A 615 -14.08 -8.67 -41.92
N LYS A 616 -14.45 -7.53 -42.54
CA LYS A 616 -13.52 -6.41 -42.78
C LYS A 616 -12.96 -5.88 -41.45
N TRP A 617 -13.80 -5.63 -40.44
CA TRP A 617 -13.35 -5.17 -39.12
C TRP A 617 -12.69 -6.26 -38.25
N LYS A 618 -13.11 -7.53 -38.36
CA LYS A 618 -12.42 -8.66 -37.70
C LYS A 618 -11.03 -8.93 -38.30
N ALA A 619 -10.85 -8.72 -39.61
CA ALA A 619 -9.53 -8.73 -40.25
C ALA A 619 -8.64 -7.58 -39.74
N ILE A 620 -9.23 -6.42 -39.44
CA ILE A 620 -8.56 -5.25 -38.86
C ILE A 620 -8.08 -5.49 -37.42
N SER A 621 -8.71 -6.35 -36.62
CA SER A 621 -8.22 -6.70 -35.27
C SER A 621 -6.81 -7.34 -35.26
N GLY A 622 -6.34 -7.91 -36.37
CA GLY A 622 -4.96 -8.39 -36.54
C GLY A 622 -4.02 -7.37 -37.23
N VAL A 623 -4.48 -6.13 -37.43
CA VAL A 623 -3.79 -4.99 -38.09
C VAL A 623 -3.58 -3.83 -37.08
N VAL A 624 -4.15 -3.98 -35.88
CA VAL A 624 -4.10 -3.09 -34.72
C VAL A 624 -2.71 -2.49 -34.47
N ASN A 625 -1.63 -3.30 -34.46
CA ASN A 625 -0.28 -2.81 -34.12
C ASN A 625 0.30 -1.83 -35.17
N ALA A 626 0.00 -2.01 -36.46
CA ALA A 626 0.49 -1.13 -37.53
C ALA A 626 -0.28 0.21 -37.60
N ILE A 627 -1.59 0.16 -37.32
CA ILE A 627 -2.46 1.35 -37.21
C ILE A 627 -2.07 2.16 -35.98
N GLU A 628 -1.82 1.51 -34.85
CA GLU A 628 -1.38 2.14 -33.61
C GLU A 628 -0.05 2.86 -33.79
N PHE A 629 0.96 2.18 -34.33
CA PHE A 629 2.28 2.74 -34.58
C PHE A 629 2.25 3.95 -35.55
N THR A 630 1.46 3.85 -36.63
CA THR A 630 1.38 4.93 -37.63
C THR A 630 0.54 6.11 -37.14
N SER A 631 -0.54 5.85 -36.40
CA SER A 631 -1.49 6.88 -35.96
C SER A 631 -0.97 7.69 -34.78
N ILE A 632 -0.22 7.07 -33.85
CA ILE A 632 0.41 7.77 -32.72
C ILE A 632 1.49 8.75 -33.21
N ASN A 633 2.32 8.32 -34.17
CA ASN A 633 3.34 9.18 -34.78
C ASN A 633 2.71 10.34 -35.57
N ALA A 634 1.68 10.07 -36.36
CA ALA A 634 0.96 11.10 -37.09
C ALA A 634 0.20 12.08 -36.17
N LEU A 635 -0.25 11.63 -34.99
CA LEU A 635 -0.94 12.44 -33.99
C LEU A 635 -0.02 13.47 -33.35
N ALA A 636 1.17 13.04 -32.91
CA ALA A 636 2.17 13.92 -32.32
C ALA A 636 2.58 15.03 -33.30
N LEU A 637 2.72 14.67 -34.58
CA LEU A 637 3.05 15.61 -35.66
C LEU A 637 1.89 16.56 -35.99
N ASN A 638 0.64 16.09 -36.02
CA ASN A 638 -0.51 16.96 -36.29
C ASN A 638 -0.79 17.95 -35.14
N ASN A 639 -0.65 17.54 -33.88
CA ASN A 639 -0.73 18.46 -32.73
C ASN A 639 0.28 19.61 -32.86
N TYR A 640 1.49 19.30 -33.33
CA TYR A 640 2.49 20.32 -33.60
C TYR A 640 2.05 21.30 -34.70
N VAL A 641 1.47 20.84 -35.82
CA VAL A 641 0.94 21.72 -36.88
C VAL A 641 -0.14 22.65 -36.35
N ILE A 642 -1.06 22.15 -35.52
CA ILE A 642 -2.16 22.93 -34.91
C ILE A 642 -1.63 24.11 -34.08
N HIS A 643 -0.53 23.90 -33.36
CA HIS A 643 0.04 24.87 -32.44
C HIS A 643 1.12 25.78 -33.05
N THR A 644 1.60 25.48 -34.26
CA THR A 644 2.71 26.23 -34.88
C THR A 644 2.39 26.87 -36.23
N THR A 645 1.30 26.51 -36.89
CA THR A 645 0.88 27.16 -38.13
C THR A 645 0.01 28.40 -37.86
N ASN A 646 0.26 29.48 -38.61
CA ASN A 646 -0.59 30.67 -38.63
C ASN A 646 -1.66 30.60 -39.75
N ASP A 647 -1.63 29.56 -40.59
CA ASP A 647 -2.58 29.37 -41.67
C ASP A 647 -3.85 28.67 -41.16
N LEU A 648 -4.98 29.39 -41.20
CA LEU A 648 -6.24 28.94 -40.61
C LEU A 648 -6.78 27.65 -41.27
N ALA A 649 -6.60 27.51 -42.59
CA ALA A 649 -7.02 26.32 -43.33
C ALA A 649 -6.19 25.08 -42.94
N THR A 650 -4.87 25.23 -42.90
CA THR A 650 -3.95 24.18 -42.45
C THR A 650 -4.23 23.77 -41.00
N LYS A 651 -4.50 24.75 -40.13
CA LYS A 651 -4.84 24.49 -38.73
C LYS A 651 -6.13 23.68 -38.59
N GLN A 652 -7.18 24.04 -39.33
CA GLN A 652 -8.45 23.32 -39.29
C GLN A 652 -8.33 21.89 -39.84
N ILE A 653 -7.60 21.68 -40.93
CA ILE A 653 -7.36 20.33 -41.48
C ILE A 653 -6.55 19.50 -40.47
N ALA A 654 -5.51 20.08 -39.86
CA ALA A 654 -4.70 19.41 -38.85
C ALA A 654 -5.51 19.04 -37.59
N GLU A 655 -6.41 19.92 -37.11
CA GLU A 655 -7.32 19.64 -35.97
C GLU A 655 -8.26 18.46 -36.25
N LYS A 656 -8.82 18.38 -37.46
CA LYS A 656 -9.69 17.28 -37.87
C LYS A 656 -8.92 15.99 -38.12
N ALA A 657 -7.72 16.08 -38.68
CA ALA A 657 -6.84 14.93 -38.87
C ALA A 657 -6.34 14.36 -37.54
N ASN A 658 -6.01 15.22 -36.59
CA ASN A 658 -5.62 14.84 -35.23
C ASN A 658 -6.76 14.11 -34.51
N SER A 659 -7.99 14.62 -34.65
CA SER A 659 -9.18 13.96 -34.10
C SER A 659 -9.37 12.55 -34.68
N PHE A 660 -9.18 12.39 -36.00
CA PHE A 660 -9.22 11.07 -36.65
C PHE A 660 -8.15 10.11 -36.13
N LEU A 661 -6.92 10.59 -35.99
CA LEU A 661 -5.78 9.79 -35.53
C LEU A 661 -5.89 9.40 -34.04
N ILE A 662 -6.45 10.25 -33.17
CA ILE A 662 -6.74 9.91 -31.77
C ILE A 662 -7.68 8.72 -31.73
N TRP A 663 -8.78 8.80 -32.47
CA TRP A 663 -9.78 7.74 -32.43
C TRP A 663 -9.30 6.48 -33.14
N ALA A 664 -8.51 6.59 -34.22
CA ALA A 664 -7.89 5.45 -34.90
C ALA A 664 -6.91 4.70 -33.99
N THR A 665 -6.10 5.44 -33.23
CA THR A 665 -5.21 4.91 -32.18
C THR A 665 -5.99 4.25 -31.04
N MET A 666 -7.04 4.90 -30.55
CA MET A 666 -7.87 4.32 -29.49
C MET A 666 -8.56 3.04 -29.97
N PHE A 667 -8.94 2.97 -31.24
CA PHE A 667 -9.60 1.82 -31.83
C PHE A 667 -8.65 0.64 -32.00
N SER A 668 -7.38 0.92 -32.31
CA SER A 668 -6.36 -0.12 -32.35
C SER A 668 -6.16 -0.73 -30.96
N LEU A 669 -6.01 0.10 -29.92
CA LEU A 669 -5.81 -0.37 -28.54
C LEU A 669 -7.02 -1.11 -27.96
N TYR A 670 -8.21 -0.65 -28.30
CA TYR A 670 -9.46 -1.21 -27.83
C TYR A 670 -10.40 -1.30 -29.02
N ALA A 671 -10.48 -2.48 -29.64
CA ALA A 671 -11.41 -2.80 -30.72
C ALA A 671 -12.86 -2.87 -30.20
N LYS A 672 -13.28 -1.84 -29.47
CA LYS A 672 -14.58 -1.71 -28.85
C LYS A 672 -15.50 -0.96 -29.82
N PRO A 673 -16.73 -1.45 -29.98
CA PRO A 673 -17.86 -0.78 -30.59
C PRO A 673 -17.84 0.77 -30.66
N HIS A 674 -17.90 1.44 -29.52
CA HIS A 674 -17.96 2.90 -29.45
C HIS A 674 -16.75 3.64 -30.06
N ILE A 675 -15.55 3.06 -29.99
CA ILE A 675 -14.33 3.70 -30.52
C ILE A 675 -14.32 3.59 -32.05
N GLN A 676 -14.83 2.47 -32.58
CA GLN A 676 -15.08 2.31 -34.01
C GLN A 676 -16.01 3.41 -34.55
N SER A 677 -17.06 3.76 -33.79
CA SER A 677 -17.95 4.88 -34.13
C SER A 677 -17.20 6.20 -34.19
N LYS A 678 -16.33 6.46 -33.21
CA LYS A 678 -15.55 7.69 -33.16
C LYS A 678 -14.50 7.79 -34.27
N VAL A 679 -13.89 6.68 -34.68
CA VAL A 679 -13.01 6.62 -35.88
C VAL A 679 -13.76 7.03 -37.13
N ILE A 680 -14.97 6.50 -37.31
CA ILE A 680 -15.80 6.78 -38.48
C ILE A 680 -16.31 8.23 -38.46
N ASP A 681 -16.72 8.73 -37.29
CA ASP A 681 -17.17 10.12 -37.11
C ASP A 681 -16.05 11.11 -37.45
N SER A 682 -14.84 10.87 -36.94
CA SER A 682 -13.70 11.74 -37.19
C SER A 682 -13.13 11.62 -38.61
N ALA A 683 -13.18 10.44 -39.23
CA ALA A 683 -12.88 10.27 -40.66
C ALA A 683 -13.84 11.07 -41.55
N PHE A 684 -15.13 11.06 -41.20
CA PHE A 684 -16.16 11.82 -41.91
C PHE A 684 -15.95 13.34 -41.80
N GLU A 685 -15.63 13.84 -40.60
CA GLU A 685 -15.32 15.27 -40.38
C GLU A 685 -14.09 15.73 -41.17
N LEU A 686 -13.03 14.92 -41.18
CA LEU A 686 -11.82 15.21 -41.95
C LEU A 686 -12.11 15.24 -43.46
N ASN A 687 -12.80 14.21 -43.98
CA ASN A 687 -13.14 14.11 -45.40
C ASN A 687 -14.02 15.29 -45.87
N SER A 688 -15.00 15.67 -45.05
CA SER A 688 -15.90 16.79 -45.35
C SER A 688 -15.16 18.13 -45.38
N THR A 689 -14.23 18.34 -44.45
CA THR A 689 -13.40 19.55 -44.38
C THR A 689 -12.49 19.66 -45.60
N VAL A 690 -11.82 18.58 -45.98
CA VAL A 690 -10.94 18.54 -47.16
C VAL A 690 -11.73 18.80 -48.45
N LYS A 691 -12.92 18.20 -48.59
CA LYS A 691 -13.80 18.42 -49.73
C LYS A 691 -14.25 19.88 -49.82
N GLN A 692 -14.65 20.49 -48.70
CA GLN A 692 -15.04 21.90 -48.64
C GLN A 692 -13.91 22.83 -49.12
N PHE A 693 -12.68 22.63 -48.66
CA PHE A 693 -11.54 23.46 -49.12
C PHE A 693 -11.27 23.33 -50.61
N ASN A 694 -11.37 22.12 -51.17
CA ASN A 694 -11.23 21.90 -52.61
C ASN A 694 -12.36 22.56 -53.42
N ASP A 695 -13.60 22.49 -52.94
CA ASP A 695 -14.78 23.12 -53.57
C ASP A 695 -14.69 24.67 -53.51
N ASP A 696 -14.09 25.21 -52.45
CA ASP A 696 -13.82 26.66 -52.27
C ASP A 696 -12.59 27.16 -53.07
N GLY A 697 -11.96 26.29 -53.88
CA GLY A 697 -10.80 26.63 -54.71
C GLY A 697 -9.50 26.84 -53.92
N ILE A 698 -9.47 26.42 -52.66
CA ILE A 698 -8.31 26.53 -51.78
C ILE A 698 -7.51 25.24 -51.93
N SER A 699 -6.37 25.31 -52.65
CA SER A 699 -5.48 24.17 -52.78
C SER A 699 -4.94 23.77 -51.40
N ILE A 700 -5.24 22.53 -51.00
CA ILE A 700 -4.62 21.90 -49.83
C ILE A 700 -3.13 21.58 -50.07
N TYR A 701 -2.68 21.61 -51.34
CA TYR A 701 -1.29 21.44 -51.75
C TYR A 701 -0.58 22.79 -51.85
N ARG A 702 0.64 22.88 -51.30
CA ARG A 702 1.48 24.08 -51.37
C ARG A 702 2.50 23.96 -52.52
N PRO A 703 2.97 25.09 -53.09
CA PRO A 703 3.89 25.10 -54.23
C PRO A 703 5.23 24.39 -53.98
N GLU A 704 5.65 24.28 -52.72
CA GLU A 704 6.93 23.71 -52.32
C GLU A 704 6.87 22.18 -52.13
N MET A 705 5.68 21.57 -52.25
CA MET A 705 5.51 20.12 -52.14
C MET A 705 6.06 19.42 -53.38
N THR A 706 6.91 18.43 -53.17
CA THR A 706 7.35 17.55 -54.25
C THR A 706 6.19 16.68 -54.77
N PRO A 707 6.22 16.25 -56.04
CA PRO A 707 5.18 15.35 -56.59
C PRO A 707 4.97 14.06 -55.78
N SER A 708 6.03 13.52 -55.15
CA SER A 708 5.94 12.35 -54.27
C SER A 708 5.12 12.64 -53.01
N GLN A 709 5.30 13.82 -52.42
CA GLN A 709 4.59 14.23 -51.20
C GLN A 709 3.10 14.50 -51.46
N ILE A 710 2.77 15.06 -52.62
CA ILE A 710 1.38 15.25 -53.06
C ILE A 710 0.70 13.88 -53.23
N TYR A 711 1.37 12.96 -53.92
CA TYR A 711 0.85 11.61 -54.13
C TYR A 711 0.61 10.85 -52.80
N GLU A 712 1.54 10.90 -51.86
CA GLU A 712 1.40 10.26 -50.55
C GLU A 712 0.21 10.78 -49.73
N LEU A 713 -0.02 12.10 -49.75
CA LEU A 713 -1.15 12.74 -49.09
C LEU A 713 -2.48 12.32 -49.72
N ASP A 714 -2.55 12.27 -51.07
CA ASP A 714 -3.75 11.81 -51.78
C ASP A 714 -4.12 10.37 -51.43
N GLN A 715 -3.12 9.51 -51.31
CA GLN A 715 -3.33 8.12 -50.92
C GLN A 715 -3.89 7.98 -49.50
N ALA A 716 -3.46 8.83 -48.57
CA ALA A 716 -3.98 8.85 -47.21
C ALA A 716 -5.44 9.34 -47.16
N LEU A 717 -5.77 10.38 -47.92
CA LEU A 717 -7.12 10.95 -47.99
C LEU A 717 -8.14 9.98 -48.62
N ILE A 718 -7.71 9.12 -49.56
CA ILE A 718 -8.55 8.04 -50.10
C ILE A 718 -8.98 7.05 -48.99
N VAL A 719 -8.07 6.66 -48.10
CA VAL A 719 -8.38 5.74 -46.99
C VAL A 719 -9.38 6.38 -46.01
N VAL A 720 -9.21 7.66 -45.71
CA VAL A 720 -10.16 8.44 -44.88
C VAL A 720 -11.55 8.46 -45.54
N SER A 721 -11.61 8.68 -46.85
CA SER A 721 -12.86 8.65 -47.62
C SER A 721 -13.52 7.27 -47.62
N ASP A 722 -12.76 6.18 -47.76
CA ASP A 722 -13.28 4.81 -47.74
C ASP A 722 -13.85 4.41 -46.36
N ILE A 723 -13.20 4.84 -45.27
CA ILE A 723 -13.69 4.64 -43.90
C ILE A 723 -14.98 5.44 -43.66
N ALA A 724 -15.02 6.69 -44.12
CA ALA A 724 -16.22 7.52 -44.04
C ALA A 724 -17.40 6.89 -44.81
N GLY A 725 -17.15 6.27 -45.98
CA GLY A 725 -18.16 5.59 -46.81
C GLY A 725 -18.76 4.31 -46.19
N ASN A 726 -18.05 3.62 -45.29
CA ASN A 726 -18.56 2.40 -44.63
C ASN A 726 -19.73 2.66 -43.64
N ARG A 727 -19.87 3.88 -43.12
CA ARG A 727 -20.96 4.27 -42.21
C ARG A 727 -22.32 4.17 -42.87
N GLU A 728 -22.44 4.68 -44.09
CA GLU A 728 -23.67 4.66 -44.87
C GLU A 728 -24.05 3.22 -45.25
N LEU A 729 -23.06 2.39 -45.60
CA LEU A 729 -23.26 0.98 -45.94
C LEU A 729 -23.76 0.14 -44.74
N VAL A 730 -23.25 0.37 -43.52
CA VAL A 730 -23.67 -0.34 -42.30
C VAL A 730 -25.09 0.01 -41.89
N VAL A 731 -25.43 1.31 -41.90
CA VAL A 731 -26.79 1.78 -41.58
C VAL A 731 -27.81 1.21 -42.57
N ASN A 732 -27.47 1.18 -43.87
CA ASN A 732 -28.34 0.62 -44.90
C ASN A 732 -28.48 -0.90 -44.79
N THR A 733 -27.41 -1.63 -44.47
CA THR A 733 -27.45 -3.10 -44.30
C THR A 733 -28.32 -3.52 -43.10
N LEU A 734 -28.27 -2.80 -41.97
CA LEU A 734 -29.12 -3.10 -40.82
C LEU A 734 -30.60 -2.87 -41.15
N ILE A 735 -30.94 -1.79 -41.85
CA ILE A 735 -32.30 -1.51 -42.30
C ILE A 735 -32.81 -2.67 -43.18
N GLN A 736 -32.02 -3.10 -44.16
CA GLN A 736 -32.38 -4.21 -45.06
C GLN A 736 -32.57 -5.55 -44.33
N LYS A 737 -31.75 -5.86 -43.31
CA LYS A 737 -31.94 -7.09 -42.51
C LYS A 737 -33.15 -7.01 -41.59
N LEU A 738 -33.39 -5.88 -40.94
CA LEU A 738 -34.59 -5.70 -40.11
C LEU A 738 -35.87 -5.79 -40.96
N GLU A 739 -35.83 -5.29 -42.20
CA GLU A 739 -36.90 -5.47 -43.19
C GLU A 739 -37.09 -6.96 -43.55
N SER A 740 -36.01 -7.73 -43.72
CA SER A 740 -36.09 -9.16 -44.05
C SER A 740 -36.61 -10.03 -42.90
N TYR A 741 -36.52 -9.57 -41.65
CA TYR A 741 -37.09 -10.25 -40.48
C TYR A 741 -38.59 -9.99 -40.27
N GLY A 742 -39.20 -9.07 -41.02
CA GLY A 742 -40.66 -8.84 -41.00
C GLY A 742 -41.22 -8.48 -39.62
N ASN A 743 -42.30 -9.15 -39.21
CA ASN A 743 -43.04 -8.83 -37.97
C ASN A 743 -42.18 -8.94 -36.70
N ASP A 744 -41.20 -9.85 -36.70
CA ASP A 744 -40.31 -10.12 -35.55
C ASP A 744 -39.34 -8.97 -35.23
N ALA A 745 -39.24 -7.96 -36.11
CA ALA A 745 -38.39 -6.79 -35.93
C ALA A 745 -39.10 -5.47 -36.33
N SER A 746 -40.42 -5.49 -36.49
CA SER A 746 -41.19 -4.36 -37.01
C SER A 746 -41.17 -3.12 -36.11
N GLU A 747 -41.31 -3.29 -34.79
CA GLU A 747 -41.21 -2.19 -33.82
C GLU A 747 -39.77 -1.69 -33.70
N ILE A 748 -38.79 -2.61 -33.75
CA ILE A 748 -37.36 -2.30 -33.76
C ILE A 748 -37.01 -1.41 -34.95
N LEU A 749 -37.44 -1.81 -36.16
CA LEU A 749 -37.21 -1.06 -37.39
C LEU A 749 -37.85 0.33 -37.35
N GLN A 750 -39.09 0.42 -36.85
CA GLN A 750 -39.79 1.69 -36.71
C GLN A 750 -39.03 2.66 -35.80
N LYS A 751 -38.61 2.21 -34.61
CA LYS A 751 -37.85 3.03 -33.65
C LYS A 751 -36.44 3.36 -34.13
N TYR A 752 -35.77 2.42 -34.82
CA TYR A 752 -34.45 2.66 -35.39
C TYR A 752 -34.47 3.72 -36.50
N ARG A 753 -35.51 3.72 -37.35
CA ARG A 753 -35.67 4.74 -38.40
C ARG A 753 -35.85 6.16 -37.84
N GLN A 754 -36.45 6.30 -36.65
CA GLN A 754 -36.65 7.57 -35.94
C GLN A 754 -35.36 8.17 -35.33
N ILE A 755 -34.20 7.52 -35.48
CA ILE A 755 -32.92 8.06 -35.06
C ILE A 755 -32.36 8.96 -36.17
N ASP A 756 -32.40 10.28 -35.99
CA ASP A 756 -31.99 11.24 -37.04
C ASP A 756 -30.47 11.32 -37.20
N LYS A 757 -29.72 11.12 -36.12
CA LYS A 757 -28.25 11.22 -36.13
C LYS A 757 -27.63 9.91 -36.63
N GLY A 758 -26.87 9.99 -37.72
CA GLY A 758 -26.11 8.84 -38.25
C GLY A 758 -25.12 8.22 -37.24
N ALA A 759 -24.67 8.98 -36.23
CA ALA A 759 -23.76 8.51 -35.17
C ALA A 759 -24.47 7.62 -34.18
N GLU A 760 -25.68 8.00 -33.79
CA GLU A 760 -26.55 7.24 -32.90
C GLU A 760 -27.04 5.96 -33.59
N LYS A 761 -27.41 6.03 -34.88
CA LYS A 761 -27.76 4.85 -35.70
C LYS A 761 -26.63 3.83 -35.77
N TYR A 762 -25.40 4.30 -35.95
CA TYR A 762 -24.23 3.44 -36.00
C TYR A 762 -23.89 2.87 -34.62
N ALA A 763 -23.88 3.70 -33.58
CA ALA A 763 -23.64 3.26 -32.20
C ALA A 763 -24.64 2.18 -31.75
N PHE A 764 -25.92 2.30 -32.14
CA PHE A 764 -26.95 1.29 -31.87
C PHE A 764 -26.63 -0.06 -32.51
N TYR A 765 -26.26 -0.06 -33.80
CA TYR A 765 -25.84 -1.27 -34.51
C TYR A 765 -24.63 -1.94 -33.82
N VAL A 766 -23.70 -1.12 -33.36
CA VAL A 766 -22.41 -1.55 -32.84
C VAL A 766 -22.50 -2.03 -31.38
N ASP A 767 -23.37 -1.44 -30.56
CA ASP A 767 -23.56 -1.83 -29.15
C ASP A 767 -24.42 -3.09 -28.98
N LEU A 768 -25.39 -3.32 -29.87
CA LEU A 768 -26.35 -4.42 -29.74
C LEU A 768 -26.19 -5.51 -30.81
N GLY A 769 -25.33 -5.29 -31.80
CA GLY A 769 -25.03 -6.25 -32.87
C GLY A 769 -26.23 -6.52 -33.78
N PHE A 770 -26.02 -7.31 -34.83
CA PHE A 770 -27.13 -7.82 -35.62
C PHE A 770 -28.04 -8.63 -34.68
N PHE A 771 -29.33 -8.30 -34.68
CA PHE A 771 -30.36 -9.04 -33.96
C PHE A 771 -30.55 -10.43 -34.58
N GLU A 772 -29.54 -11.29 -34.60
CA GLU A 772 -29.58 -12.62 -35.23
C GLU A 772 -30.25 -13.66 -34.32
N ASP A 773 -30.17 -13.46 -33.00
CA ASP A 773 -30.87 -14.29 -32.01
C ASP A 773 -32.37 -13.93 -31.93
N PRO A 774 -33.29 -14.87 -32.25
CA PRO A 774 -34.73 -14.67 -32.09
C PRO A 774 -35.15 -14.28 -30.67
N ALA A 775 -34.46 -14.75 -29.63
CA ALA A 775 -34.79 -14.43 -28.24
C ALA A 775 -34.48 -12.96 -27.91
N ILE A 776 -33.37 -12.43 -28.44
CA ILE A 776 -32.98 -11.03 -28.31
C ILE A 776 -33.94 -10.14 -29.10
N ARG A 777 -34.29 -10.53 -30.34
CA ARG A 777 -35.33 -9.83 -31.14
C ARG A 777 -36.63 -9.73 -30.38
N LYS A 778 -37.10 -10.84 -29.80
CA LYS A 778 -38.33 -10.85 -29.01
C LYS A 778 -38.31 -9.88 -27.84
N VAL A 779 -37.18 -9.77 -27.13
CA VAL A 779 -37.03 -8.80 -26.01
C VAL A 779 -37.05 -7.36 -26.51
N PHE A 780 -36.41 -7.06 -27.63
CA PHE A 780 -36.37 -5.71 -28.20
C PHE A 780 -37.61 -5.31 -29.00
N ASN A 781 -38.43 -6.27 -29.43
CA ASN A 781 -39.67 -6.07 -30.18
C ASN A 781 -40.92 -6.23 -29.30
N THR A 782 -40.76 -6.35 -27.98
CA THR A 782 -41.87 -6.37 -27.00
C THR A 782 -41.99 -5.02 -26.30
N ASN A 783 -43.17 -4.73 -25.75
CA ASN A 783 -43.49 -3.49 -25.04
C ASN A 783 -43.24 -2.21 -25.87
N GLY A 784 -43.52 -2.21 -27.18
CA GLY A 784 -43.32 -1.03 -28.02
C GLY A 784 -41.84 -0.72 -28.29
N ALA A 785 -40.99 -1.75 -28.26
CA ALA A 785 -39.53 -1.65 -28.30
C ALA A 785 -38.90 -0.74 -27.23
N LYS A 786 -39.44 -0.76 -26.00
CA LYS A 786 -38.99 0.08 -24.87
C LYS A 786 -37.49 -0.05 -24.57
N ALA A 787 -36.90 -1.23 -24.78
CA ALA A 787 -35.47 -1.45 -24.60
C ALA A 787 -34.60 -0.57 -25.52
N ILE A 788 -35.10 -0.19 -26.70
CA ILE A 788 -34.44 0.77 -27.60
C ILE A 788 -34.50 2.18 -27.01
N GLU A 789 -35.64 2.59 -26.44
CA GLU A 789 -35.76 3.88 -25.79
C GLU A 789 -34.81 3.98 -24.58
N ASN A 790 -34.74 2.92 -23.79
CA ASN A 790 -33.80 2.79 -22.68
C ASN A 790 -32.34 2.85 -23.15
N TRP A 791 -32.02 2.20 -24.27
CA TRP A 791 -30.69 2.31 -24.87
C TRP A 791 -30.38 3.75 -25.28
N ARG A 792 -31.33 4.44 -25.93
CA ARG A 792 -31.16 5.84 -26.35
C ARG A 792 -30.98 6.77 -25.15
N LEU A 793 -31.73 6.54 -24.07
CA LEU A 793 -31.59 7.28 -22.82
C LEU A 793 -30.21 7.09 -22.20
N CYS A 794 -29.69 5.86 -22.14
CA CYS A 794 -28.32 5.61 -21.68
C CYS A 794 -27.27 6.22 -22.62
N TYR A 795 -27.48 6.17 -23.94
CA TYR A 795 -26.59 6.80 -24.92
C TYR A 795 -26.52 8.32 -24.74
N ALA A 796 -27.67 8.98 -24.52
CA ALA A 796 -27.74 10.42 -24.32
C ALA A 796 -27.10 10.90 -23.00
N ASN A 797 -26.96 10.01 -22.01
CA ASN A 797 -26.38 10.30 -20.70
C ASN A 797 -24.96 9.73 -20.52
N ASP A 798 -24.31 9.32 -21.61
CA ASP A 798 -22.95 8.75 -21.60
C ASP A 798 -22.77 7.53 -20.67
N ILE A 799 -23.78 6.67 -20.58
CA ILE A 799 -23.77 5.42 -19.81
C ILE A 799 -23.38 4.26 -20.73
N ILE A 800 -22.11 3.84 -20.71
CA ILE A 800 -21.51 3.03 -21.79
C ILE A 800 -21.59 1.51 -21.54
N GLU A 801 -21.41 1.05 -20.30
CA GLU A 801 -21.34 -0.38 -20.00
C GLU A 801 -22.74 -1.02 -19.96
N GLU A 802 -23.68 -0.32 -19.30
CA GLU A 802 -25.03 -0.77 -19.04
C GLU A 802 -25.91 -0.72 -20.30
N ARG A 803 -25.63 0.19 -21.24
CA ARG A 803 -26.33 0.24 -22.53
C ARG A 803 -26.02 -0.94 -23.44
N LYS A 804 -25.05 -1.78 -23.12
CA LYS A 804 -24.76 -3.04 -23.85
C LYS A 804 -25.39 -4.26 -23.16
N ASN A 805 -25.97 -4.07 -21.98
CA ASN A 805 -26.48 -5.16 -21.16
C ASN A 805 -27.99 -5.28 -21.30
N LEU A 806 -28.43 -6.34 -21.96
CA LEU A 806 -29.84 -6.70 -22.15
C LEU A 806 -30.66 -6.70 -20.85
N ASN A 807 -30.09 -7.15 -19.73
CA ASN A 807 -30.80 -7.22 -18.46
C ASN A 807 -31.06 -5.84 -17.85
N PHE A 808 -30.21 -4.84 -18.16
CA PHE A 808 -30.46 -3.44 -17.81
C PHE A 808 -31.53 -2.83 -18.71
N LEU A 809 -31.37 -2.95 -20.03
CA LEU A 809 -32.23 -2.30 -21.00
C LEU A 809 -33.69 -2.78 -20.94
N LYS A 810 -33.92 -4.04 -20.55
CA LYS A 810 -35.28 -4.58 -20.37
C LYS A 810 -36.00 -4.04 -19.14
N ASN A 811 -35.28 -3.45 -18.18
CA ASN A 811 -35.84 -2.95 -16.93
C ASN A 811 -35.79 -1.40 -16.89
N ASP A 812 -36.93 -0.79 -17.22
CA ASP A 812 -37.13 0.66 -17.23
C ASP A 812 -36.79 1.32 -15.89
N GLN A 813 -37.07 0.65 -14.77
CA GLN A 813 -36.74 1.15 -13.44
C GLN A 813 -35.24 1.20 -13.20
N HIS A 814 -34.48 0.22 -13.70
CA HIS A 814 -33.02 0.22 -13.55
C HIS A 814 -32.40 1.39 -14.31
N VAL A 815 -32.83 1.61 -15.55
CA VAL A 815 -32.31 2.69 -16.40
C VAL A 815 -32.67 4.06 -15.83
N THR A 816 -33.93 4.24 -15.38
CA THR A 816 -34.37 5.49 -14.77
C THR A 816 -33.57 5.82 -13.50
N LYS A 817 -33.38 4.83 -12.61
CA LYS A 817 -32.56 5.00 -11.40
C LYS A 817 -31.11 5.33 -11.77
N LEU A 818 -30.52 4.57 -12.68
CA LEU A 818 -29.12 4.71 -13.10
C LEU A 818 -28.83 6.11 -13.66
N ILE A 819 -29.73 6.64 -14.50
CA ILE A 819 -29.61 8.00 -15.04
C ILE A 819 -29.55 9.02 -13.89
N LYS A 820 -30.48 8.94 -12.92
CA LYS A 820 -30.52 9.86 -11.77
C LYS A 820 -29.29 9.76 -10.88
N TYR A 821 -28.70 8.58 -10.74
CA TYR A 821 -27.42 8.41 -10.04
C TYR A 821 -26.25 9.00 -10.84
N TYR A 822 -26.23 8.87 -12.17
CA TYR A 822 -25.16 9.33 -13.04
C TYR A 822 -25.21 10.84 -13.33
N GLU A 823 -26.37 11.50 -13.14
CA GLU A 823 -26.50 12.97 -13.17
C GLU A 823 -25.62 13.66 -12.12
N ASP A 824 -25.36 13.01 -10.98
CA ASP A 824 -24.47 13.53 -9.96
C ASP A 824 -23.03 13.05 -10.20
N ILE A 825 -22.15 13.99 -10.53
CA ILE A 825 -20.75 13.68 -10.90
C ILE A 825 -19.98 12.97 -9.79
N ASN A 826 -20.30 13.23 -8.51
CA ASN A 826 -19.59 12.62 -7.38
C ASN A 826 -20.03 11.19 -7.17
N ILE A 827 -21.33 10.90 -7.36
CA ILE A 827 -21.85 9.54 -7.33
C ILE A 827 -21.33 8.75 -8.54
N ARG A 828 -21.36 9.34 -9.73
CA ARG A 828 -20.89 8.72 -10.97
C ARG A 828 -19.44 8.21 -10.83
N LYS A 829 -18.53 9.05 -10.32
CA LYS A 829 -17.12 8.69 -10.10
C LYS A 829 -16.93 7.42 -9.26
N VAL A 830 -17.84 7.16 -8.33
CA VAL A 830 -17.77 6.01 -7.42
C VAL A 830 -18.53 4.80 -7.96
N LEU A 831 -19.65 5.02 -8.64
CA LEU A 831 -20.50 3.95 -9.16
C LEU A 831 -19.98 3.37 -10.47
N GLU A 832 -19.38 4.18 -11.35
CA GLU A 832 -18.92 3.78 -12.69
C GLU A 832 -17.86 2.66 -12.69
N PRO A 833 -16.86 2.64 -11.78
CA PRO A 833 -15.87 1.56 -11.67
C PRO A 833 -16.44 0.21 -11.17
N ILE A 834 -17.64 0.20 -10.57
CA ILE A 834 -18.22 -1.01 -9.98
C ILE A 834 -18.67 -1.97 -11.10
N GLY A 835 -18.34 -3.26 -10.97
CA GLY A 835 -18.71 -4.25 -11.99
C GLY A 835 -20.23 -4.37 -12.19
N ILE A 836 -20.66 -4.68 -13.42
CA ILE A 836 -22.07 -4.62 -13.84
C ILE A 836 -23.05 -5.45 -12.99
N THR A 837 -22.64 -6.63 -12.51
CA THR A 837 -23.48 -7.47 -11.63
C THR A 837 -23.72 -6.82 -10.28
N LYS A 838 -22.70 -6.17 -9.71
CA LYS A 838 -22.82 -5.44 -8.44
C LYS A 838 -23.68 -4.19 -8.61
N LYS A 839 -23.52 -3.45 -9.72
CA LYS A 839 -24.40 -2.31 -10.04
C LYS A 839 -25.87 -2.71 -10.11
N GLN A 840 -26.19 -3.87 -10.70
CA GLN A 840 -27.56 -4.39 -10.68
C GLN A 840 -28.08 -4.59 -9.26
N GLN A 841 -27.30 -5.27 -8.42
CA GLN A 841 -27.67 -5.51 -7.02
C GLN A 841 -27.78 -4.22 -6.22
N PHE A 842 -26.94 -3.22 -6.49
CA PHE A 842 -27.04 -1.89 -5.91
C PHE A 842 -28.41 -1.25 -6.24
N LEU A 843 -28.82 -1.29 -7.50
CA LEU A 843 -30.10 -0.73 -7.96
C LEU A 843 -31.32 -1.57 -7.57
N ASP A 844 -31.14 -2.85 -7.29
CA ASP A 844 -32.16 -3.72 -6.71
C ASP A 844 -32.42 -3.34 -5.25
N ILE A 845 -31.37 -2.96 -4.50
CA ILE A 845 -31.44 -2.62 -3.08
C ILE A 845 -31.90 -1.17 -2.88
N PHE A 846 -31.30 -0.21 -3.58
CA PHE A 846 -31.52 1.22 -3.37
C PHE A 846 -32.45 1.81 -4.43
N ASP A 847 -33.29 2.75 -4.01
CA ASP A 847 -34.21 3.45 -4.89
C ASP A 847 -33.88 4.95 -4.99
N GLU A 848 -34.67 5.67 -5.76
CA GLU A 848 -34.46 7.09 -5.98
C GLU A 848 -34.56 7.92 -4.68
N ALA A 849 -35.39 7.52 -3.71
CA ALA A 849 -35.50 8.24 -2.44
C ALA A 849 -34.19 8.15 -1.65
N ASP A 850 -33.43 7.06 -1.83
CA ASP A 850 -32.12 6.85 -1.20
C ASP A 850 -31.03 7.76 -1.80
N LEU A 851 -31.24 8.36 -2.98
CA LEU A 851 -30.27 9.23 -3.66
C LEU A 851 -29.82 10.39 -2.78
N VAL A 852 -30.71 10.96 -1.96
CA VAL A 852 -30.38 12.07 -1.05
C VAL A 852 -29.26 11.69 -0.08
N ASN A 853 -29.25 10.45 0.40
CA ASN A 853 -28.20 9.95 1.30
C ASN A 853 -26.86 9.82 0.58
N PHE A 854 -26.85 9.29 -0.66
CA PHE A 854 -25.63 9.17 -1.46
C PHE A 854 -25.10 10.51 -1.96
N LYS A 855 -25.98 11.50 -2.20
CA LYS A 855 -25.54 12.88 -2.49
C LYS A 855 -24.87 13.52 -1.29
N SER A 856 -25.41 13.29 -0.10
CA SER A 856 -24.80 13.78 1.14
C SER A 856 -23.45 13.13 1.44
N ASN A 857 -23.28 11.85 1.06
CA ASN A 857 -22.03 11.14 1.20
C ASN A 857 -21.85 10.05 0.11
N PRO A 858 -21.15 10.37 -1.00
CA PRO A 858 -20.92 9.41 -2.09
C PRO A 858 -20.10 8.17 -1.68
N ASN A 859 -19.31 8.28 -0.61
CA ASN A 859 -18.47 7.19 -0.11
C ASN A 859 -19.30 6.02 0.44
N PHE A 860 -20.58 6.22 0.76
CA PHE A 860 -21.49 5.13 1.15
C PHE A 860 -21.64 4.05 0.07
N ILE A 861 -21.40 4.37 -1.20
CA ILE A 861 -21.37 3.37 -2.28
C ILE A 861 -20.16 2.45 -2.13
N ASN A 862 -18.98 3.01 -1.82
CA ASN A 862 -17.79 2.22 -1.52
C ASN A 862 -17.97 1.39 -0.26
N GLU A 863 -18.56 1.96 0.80
CA GLU A 863 -18.84 1.21 2.04
C GLU A 863 -19.83 0.07 1.80
N TRP A 864 -20.89 0.31 1.02
CA TRP A 864 -21.79 -0.77 0.59
C TRP A 864 -21.01 -1.88 -0.14
N GLU A 865 -20.14 -1.53 -1.08
CA GLU A 865 -19.35 -2.53 -1.81
C GLU A 865 -18.39 -3.31 -0.88
N LYS A 866 -17.68 -2.62 0.02
CA LYS A 866 -16.72 -3.20 0.98
C LYS A 866 -17.36 -4.28 1.84
N TYR A 867 -18.56 -4.01 2.36
CA TYR A 867 -19.27 -4.90 3.29
C TYR A 867 -20.28 -5.83 2.63
N SER A 868 -20.53 -5.69 1.32
CA SER A 868 -21.34 -6.63 0.54
C SER A 868 -20.57 -7.92 0.21
N PHE A 869 -21.30 -8.98 -0.13
CA PHE A 869 -20.78 -10.24 -0.71
C PHE A 869 -19.91 -11.10 0.22
N VAL A 870 -20.42 -11.41 1.43
CA VAL A 870 -19.75 -12.31 2.38
C VAL A 870 -20.33 -13.73 2.30
N SER A 871 -19.47 -14.75 2.25
CA SER A 871 -19.83 -16.15 2.01
C SER A 871 -20.55 -16.89 3.15
N LYS A 872 -21.06 -16.19 4.19
CA LYS A 872 -21.60 -16.82 5.42
C LYS A 872 -22.89 -16.20 5.98
N GLY A 873 -23.87 -15.86 5.14
CA GLY A 873 -25.26 -15.59 5.56
C GLY A 873 -25.44 -14.46 6.59
N ASN A 874 -24.49 -13.53 6.64
CA ASN A 874 -24.38 -12.47 7.65
C ASN A 874 -23.83 -11.20 7.00
N ASP A 875 -24.35 -10.90 5.80
CA ASP A 875 -23.99 -9.74 4.97
C ASP A 875 -24.98 -8.58 5.20
N LEU A 876 -24.88 -7.50 4.42
CA LEU A 876 -25.77 -6.35 4.56
C LEU A 876 -27.26 -6.65 4.29
N SER A 877 -27.61 -7.83 3.75
CA SER A 877 -29.01 -8.18 3.45
C SER A 877 -29.87 -8.29 4.71
N ILE A 878 -29.28 -8.59 5.87
CA ILE A 878 -30.03 -8.71 7.14
C ILE A 878 -30.42 -7.36 7.75
N LEU A 879 -29.82 -6.26 7.29
CA LEU A 879 -30.11 -4.89 7.73
C LEU A 879 -31.24 -4.28 6.89
N SER A 880 -32.15 -3.53 7.52
CA SER A 880 -33.07 -2.64 6.79
C SER A 880 -32.31 -1.54 6.05
N LYS A 881 -32.96 -0.82 5.12
CA LYS A 881 -32.32 0.29 4.37
C LYS A 881 -31.76 1.36 5.30
N GLU A 882 -32.56 1.80 6.28
CA GLU A 882 -32.14 2.80 7.27
C GLU A 882 -30.94 2.31 8.09
N GLN A 883 -30.95 1.04 8.51
CA GLN A 883 -29.85 0.41 9.23
C GLN A 883 -28.57 0.32 8.38
N LYS A 884 -28.68 0.07 7.08
CA LYS A 884 -27.52 0.08 6.18
C LYS A 884 -26.84 1.45 6.19
N PHE A 885 -27.59 2.54 6.11
CA PHE A 885 -27.02 3.90 6.15
C PHE A 885 -26.40 4.23 7.51
N LYS A 886 -27.06 3.86 8.62
CA LYS A 886 -26.47 3.99 9.96
C LYS A 886 -25.17 3.18 10.07
N PHE A 887 -25.14 1.97 9.50
CA PHE A 887 -23.97 1.10 9.49
C PHE A 887 -22.82 1.71 8.69
N PHE A 888 -23.07 2.18 7.45
CA PHE A 888 -22.06 2.84 6.62
C PHE A 888 -21.49 4.06 7.32
N LYS A 889 -22.33 4.87 7.94
CA LYS A 889 -21.90 6.04 8.72
C LYS A 889 -21.10 5.66 9.97
N SER A 890 -21.41 4.53 10.60
CA SER A 890 -20.69 4.05 11.78
C SER A 890 -19.29 3.56 11.45
N TYR A 891 -19.10 2.95 10.27
CA TYR A 891 -17.85 2.31 9.87
C TYR A 891 -17.14 2.98 8.70
N GLU A 892 -17.56 4.19 8.33
CA GLU A 892 -16.94 4.95 7.26
C GLU A 892 -15.43 5.07 7.45
N ASN A 893 -14.66 4.79 6.38
CA ASN A 893 -13.19 4.87 6.38
C ASN A 893 -12.51 3.96 7.42
N SER A 894 -13.18 2.89 7.86
CA SER A 894 -12.57 1.89 8.73
C SER A 894 -11.35 1.25 8.04
N PRO A 895 -10.24 1.01 8.76
CA PRO A 895 -9.07 0.33 8.19
C PRO A 895 -9.43 -1.10 7.80
N GLN A 896 -8.70 -1.67 6.84
CA GLN A 896 -8.97 -3.01 6.32
C GLN A 896 -9.03 -4.08 7.42
N THR A 897 -8.22 -3.94 8.48
CA THR A 897 -8.26 -4.83 9.64
C THR A 897 -9.61 -4.85 10.37
N VAL A 898 -10.30 -3.71 10.46
CA VAL A 898 -11.65 -3.62 11.05
C VAL A 898 -12.68 -4.21 10.09
N VAL A 899 -12.56 -3.92 8.80
CA VAL A 899 -13.43 -4.47 7.75
C VAL A 899 -13.38 -6.00 7.77
N ASP A 900 -12.18 -6.57 7.81
CA ASP A 900 -11.96 -8.02 7.83
C ASP A 900 -12.51 -8.66 9.09
N ARG A 901 -12.34 -8.02 10.25
CA ARG A 901 -12.93 -8.50 11.52
C ARG A 901 -14.45 -8.51 11.47
N ILE A 902 -15.07 -7.47 10.89
CA ILE A 902 -16.52 -7.43 10.73
C ILE A 902 -17.03 -8.53 9.80
N LYS A 903 -16.40 -8.68 8.62
CA LYS A 903 -16.79 -9.67 7.60
C LYS A 903 -16.55 -11.10 8.08
N ASN A 904 -15.32 -11.40 8.50
CA ASN A 904 -14.92 -12.75 8.91
C ASN A 904 -15.50 -13.13 10.28
N GLY A 905 -15.70 -12.15 11.15
CA GLY A 905 -16.29 -12.35 12.47
C GLY A 905 -17.81 -12.49 12.47
N GLY A 906 -18.49 -12.23 11.35
CA GLY A 906 -19.94 -12.23 11.25
C GLY A 906 -20.59 -11.18 12.14
N LEU A 907 -20.01 -9.97 12.19
CA LEU A 907 -20.39 -8.97 13.19
C LEU A 907 -21.60 -8.12 12.80
N ILE A 908 -22.04 -8.16 11.53
CA ILE A 908 -23.19 -7.38 11.04
C ILE A 908 -24.48 -7.78 11.79
N LYS A 909 -24.69 -9.07 12.08
CA LYS A 909 -25.80 -9.52 12.95
C LYS A 909 -25.78 -8.88 14.32
N TYR A 910 -24.60 -8.73 14.93
CA TYR A 910 -24.49 -8.15 16.27
C TYR A 910 -24.65 -6.64 16.25
N TYR A 911 -24.22 -5.97 15.18
CA TYR A 911 -24.57 -4.57 14.94
C TYR A 911 -26.10 -4.39 14.90
N LYS A 912 -26.81 -5.23 14.13
CA LYS A 912 -28.28 -5.20 14.05
C LYS A 912 -28.93 -5.32 15.43
N ILE A 913 -28.49 -6.31 16.22
CA ILE A 913 -29.03 -6.58 17.56
C ILE A 913 -28.85 -5.35 18.48
N VAL A 914 -27.70 -4.65 18.39
CA VAL A 914 -27.43 -3.43 19.17
C VAL A 914 -28.26 -2.24 18.68
N ASP A 915 -28.44 -2.08 17.38
CA ASP A 915 -29.26 -1.02 16.80
C ASP A 915 -30.75 -1.19 17.16
N GLU A 916 -31.25 -2.43 17.18
CA GLU A 916 -32.62 -2.75 17.57
C GLU A 916 -32.85 -2.64 19.10
N ASN A 917 -31.78 -2.74 19.90
CA ASN A 917 -31.82 -2.70 21.36
C ASN A 917 -30.78 -1.71 21.92
N PRO A 918 -30.92 -0.40 21.64
CA PRO A 918 -29.87 0.57 21.87
C PRO A 918 -29.50 0.72 23.36
N LEU A 919 -28.21 0.82 23.64
CA LEU A 919 -27.65 1.30 24.91
C LEU A 919 -28.13 2.74 25.22
N ASN A 920 -27.80 3.24 26.41
CA ASN A 920 -28.01 4.65 26.75
C ASN A 920 -27.45 5.57 25.65
N PRO A 921 -28.21 6.61 25.22
CA PRO A 921 -27.81 7.49 24.10
C PRO A 921 -26.41 8.10 24.24
N ASN A 922 -25.93 8.32 25.47
CA ASN A 922 -24.62 8.92 25.75
C ASN A 922 -23.45 8.01 25.33
N VAL A 923 -23.66 6.71 25.21
CA VAL A 923 -22.60 5.72 24.93
C VAL A 923 -22.90 4.83 23.73
N HIS A 924 -24.14 4.81 23.26
CA HIS A 924 -24.58 3.97 22.15
C HIS A 924 -23.75 4.23 20.88
N ASN A 925 -23.64 5.49 20.47
CA ASN A 925 -22.98 5.87 19.21
C ASN A 925 -21.48 5.58 19.17
N SER A 926 -20.78 5.60 20.31
CA SER A 926 -19.36 5.27 20.35
C SER A 926 -19.13 3.77 20.34
N LEU A 927 -19.93 3.01 21.09
CA LEU A 927 -19.74 1.57 21.22
C LEU A 927 -20.24 0.77 20.04
N ILE A 928 -21.33 1.18 19.39
CA ILE A 928 -21.80 0.50 18.19
C ILE A 928 -20.80 0.60 17.02
N LYS A 929 -19.81 1.52 17.10
CA LYS A 929 -18.69 1.63 16.16
C LYS A 929 -17.46 0.81 16.57
N SER A 930 -17.41 0.34 17.81
CA SER A 930 -16.28 -0.45 18.32
C SER A 930 -16.41 -1.90 17.86
N VAL A 931 -15.50 -2.32 16.96
CA VAL A 931 -15.44 -3.71 16.51
C VAL A 931 -15.15 -4.66 17.68
N ASP A 932 -14.35 -4.23 18.66
CA ASP A 932 -14.07 -5.00 19.87
C ASP A 932 -15.34 -5.22 20.70
N PHE A 933 -16.20 -4.20 20.79
CA PHE A 933 -17.49 -4.32 21.48
C PHE A 933 -18.42 -5.32 20.78
N LEU A 934 -18.50 -5.29 19.45
CA LEU A 934 -19.32 -6.25 18.70
C LEU A 934 -18.78 -7.70 18.82
N GLU A 935 -17.46 -7.88 18.89
CA GLU A 935 -16.86 -9.18 19.15
C GLU A 935 -17.14 -9.67 20.58
N ASP A 936 -17.05 -8.78 21.56
CA ASP A 936 -17.42 -9.08 22.96
C ASP A 936 -18.89 -9.44 23.07
N LEU A 937 -19.75 -8.78 22.29
CA LEU A 937 -21.17 -9.09 22.23
C LEU A 937 -21.40 -10.47 21.62
N ARG A 938 -20.78 -10.76 20.47
CA ARG A 938 -20.80 -12.10 19.87
C ARG A 938 -20.39 -13.17 20.89
N ASN A 939 -19.31 -12.91 21.61
CA ASN A 939 -18.81 -13.83 22.62
C ASN A 939 -19.84 -13.99 23.74
N THR A 940 -20.46 -12.91 24.22
CA THR A 940 -21.51 -12.97 25.25
C THR A 940 -22.72 -13.81 24.81
N PHE A 941 -23.13 -13.71 23.55
CA PHE A 941 -24.24 -14.49 22.98
C PHE A 941 -23.91 -15.97 22.77
N THR A 942 -22.64 -16.33 22.59
CA THR A 942 -22.21 -17.69 22.21
C THR A 942 -21.53 -18.47 23.33
N LEU A 943 -21.07 -17.77 24.38
CA LEU A 943 -20.25 -18.35 25.42
C LEU A 943 -21.09 -19.18 26.40
N LYS A 944 -20.59 -20.39 26.68
CA LYS A 944 -21.20 -21.34 27.61
C LYS A 944 -20.59 -21.21 29.01
N LYS A 945 -21.46 -21.18 30.01
CA LYS A 945 -21.13 -21.30 31.43
C LYS A 945 -20.78 -22.76 31.75
N GLN A 946 -19.68 -22.94 32.49
CA GLN A 946 -19.25 -24.23 33.02
C GLN A 946 -19.42 -24.26 34.55
N TYR A 947 -19.99 -25.35 35.08
CA TYR A 947 -20.14 -25.55 36.53
C TYR A 947 -18.93 -26.29 37.10
N PRO A 948 -18.41 -25.89 38.29
CA PRO A 948 -17.40 -26.67 38.99
C PRO A 948 -18.00 -28.01 39.47
N VAL A 949 -17.23 -29.09 39.32
CA VAL A 949 -17.61 -30.51 39.46
C VAL A 949 -18.21 -30.89 40.84
N ASN A 950 -18.12 -30.03 41.85
CA ASN A 950 -18.46 -30.34 43.25
C ASN A 950 -19.79 -29.76 43.75
N HIS A 951 -20.57 -29.06 42.90
CA HIS A 951 -21.95 -28.72 43.25
C HIS A 951 -22.84 -29.94 42.94
N VAL A 952 -23.50 -30.44 43.99
CA VAL A 952 -24.20 -31.73 44.08
C VAL A 952 -24.91 -32.11 42.77
N HIS A 953 -24.33 -33.09 42.06
CA HIS A 953 -24.86 -33.82 40.90
C HIS A 953 -25.48 -33.02 39.74
N HIS A 954 -24.66 -32.23 39.04
CA HIS A 954 -24.94 -31.87 37.64
C HIS A 954 -23.81 -32.32 36.70
N PRO A 955 -23.90 -33.54 36.12
CA PRO A 955 -22.94 -33.96 35.12
C PRO A 955 -23.16 -33.16 33.83
N GLY A 956 -22.25 -32.22 33.53
CA GLY A 956 -22.03 -31.74 32.15
C GLY A 956 -23.00 -30.69 31.57
N LEU A 957 -23.83 -30.01 32.37
CA LEU A 957 -24.69 -28.94 31.85
C LEU A 957 -23.87 -27.69 31.49
N GLN A 958 -23.47 -27.61 30.22
CA GLN A 958 -23.00 -26.36 29.61
C GLN A 958 -24.21 -25.54 29.14
N GLU A 959 -24.44 -24.38 29.74
CA GLU A 959 -25.57 -23.50 29.41
C GLU A 959 -25.04 -22.18 28.86
N THR A 960 -25.64 -21.59 27.82
CA THR A 960 -25.25 -20.25 27.33
C THR A 960 -25.67 -19.17 28.33
N ILE A 961 -25.01 -18.02 28.33
CA ILE A 961 -25.41 -16.88 29.18
C ILE A 961 -26.86 -16.46 28.90
N ALA A 962 -27.26 -16.49 27.62
CA ALA A 962 -28.64 -16.27 27.17
C ALA A 962 -29.64 -17.20 27.89
N ASN A 963 -29.37 -18.51 27.91
CA ASN A 963 -30.21 -19.47 28.64
C ASN A 963 -30.16 -19.23 30.16
N HIS A 964 -29.01 -18.84 30.69
CA HIS A 964 -28.88 -18.47 32.10
C HIS A 964 -29.76 -17.27 32.49
N LEU A 965 -29.98 -16.32 31.58
CA LEU A 965 -30.92 -15.20 31.81
C LEU A 965 -32.35 -15.69 31.98
N LYS A 966 -32.76 -16.71 31.21
CA LYS A 966 -34.10 -17.32 31.26
C LYS A 966 -34.30 -18.22 32.48
N GLY A 967 -33.22 -18.87 32.92
CA GLY A 967 -33.24 -19.79 34.05
C GLY A 967 -33.50 -21.24 33.64
N SER A 968 -32.88 -22.15 34.37
CA SER A 968 -32.92 -23.60 34.15
C SER A 968 -33.26 -24.33 35.45
N PRO A 969 -34.26 -25.23 35.45
CA PRO A 969 -34.63 -26.02 36.63
C PRO A 969 -33.53 -27.02 36.97
N VAL A 970 -33.27 -27.17 38.27
CA VAL A 970 -32.41 -28.20 38.86
C VAL A 970 -33.29 -29.35 39.27
N THR A 971 -33.07 -30.52 38.68
CA THR A 971 -33.87 -31.71 38.93
C THR A 971 -33.10 -32.74 39.75
N LEU A 972 -33.83 -33.49 40.57
CA LEU A 972 -33.37 -34.67 41.29
C LEU A 972 -34.20 -35.86 40.86
N LYS A 973 -33.52 -36.94 40.44
CA LYS A 973 -34.19 -38.16 40.00
C LYS A 973 -34.56 -39.02 41.21
N HIS A 974 -35.84 -39.37 41.34
CA HIS A 974 -36.34 -40.28 42.37
C HIS A 974 -37.39 -41.21 41.77
N ASN A 975 -37.21 -42.52 41.93
CA ASN A 975 -38.10 -43.56 41.36
C ASN A 975 -38.38 -43.37 39.85
N GLY A 976 -37.35 -43.01 39.08
CA GLY A 976 -37.46 -42.84 37.63
C GLY A 976 -38.11 -41.55 37.15
N ARG A 977 -38.55 -40.65 38.05
CA ARG A 977 -39.09 -39.32 37.70
C ARG A 977 -38.13 -38.21 38.13
N ASP A 978 -38.13 -37.11 37.39
CA ASP A 978 -37.35 -35.92 37.69
C ASP A 978 -38.19 -34.93 38.49
N TYR A 979 -37.71 -34.57 39.68
CA TYR A 979 -38.35 -33.62 40.58
C TYR A 979 -37.56 -32.32 40.60
N ILE A 980 -38.22 -31.20 40.35
CA ILE A 980 -37.58 -29.88 40.39
C ILE A 980 -37.29 -29.52 41.84
N ILE A 981 -36.03 -29.50 42.26
CA ILE A 981 -35.61 -29.25 43.64
C ILE A 981 -34.99 -27.86 43.86
N GLY A 982 -34.79 -27.12 42.78
CA GLY A 982 -34.22 -25.78 42.78
C GLY A 982 -34.07 -25.30 41.34
N PHE A 983 -33.47 -24.14 41.15
CA PHE A 983 -33.19 -23.60 39.82
C PHE A 983 -31.86 -22.88 39.81
N THR A 984 -31.32 -22.75 38.60
CA THR A 984 -30.18 -21.88 38.28
C THR A 984 -30.63 -20.82 37.29
N GLY A 985 -29.93 -19.69 37.22
CA GLY A 985 -30.32 -18.57 36.34
C GLY A 985 -31.56 -17.82 36.82
N MET A 986 -32.25 -17.14 35.90
CA MET A 986 -33.35 -16.16 36.10
C MET A 986 -32.86 -14.75 36.41
N HIS A 987 -32.32 -14.09 35.40
CA HIS A 987 -31.88 -12.70 35.45
C HIS A 987 -32.80 -11.77 34.63
N ALA A 988 -33.83 -12.28 33.99
CA ALA A 988 -34.81 -11.47 33.26
C ALA A 988 -36.15 -11.40 34.00
N ASP A 989 -36.87 -10.30 33.83
CA ASP A 989 -38.15 -10.04 34.49
C ASP A 989 -39.27 -10.98 34.01
N TYR A 990 -39.31 -11.31 32.72
CA TYR A 990 -40.27 -12.24 32.12
C TYR A 990 -40.09 -13.70 32.59
N ALA A 991 -38.99 -14.01 33.29
CA ALA A 991 -38.79 -15.32 33.92
C ALA A 991 -39.61 -15.46 35.21
N VAL A 992 -40.29 -14.41 35.67
CA VAL A 992 -41.21 -14.41 36.83
C VAL A 992 -42.63 -14.65 36.32
N THR A 993 -43.24 -15.78 36.69
CA THR A 993 -44.54 -16.18 36.16
C THR A 993 -45.71 -15.89 37.09
N GLU A 994 -45.47 -15.78 38.41
CA GLU A 994 -46.49 -15.39 39.38
C GLU A 994 -46.65 -13.87 39.45
N PRO A 995 -47.79 -13.37 39.97
CA PRO A 995 -47.94 -11.97 40.35
C PRO A 995 -46.81 -11.58 41.31
N ASN A 996 -45.98 -10.65 40.85
CA ASN A 996 -44.91 -10.07 41.64
C ASN A 996 -45.50 -8.92 42.47
N PRO A 997 -45.43 -8.92 43.82
CA PRO A 997 -44.75 -9.85 44.74
C PRO A 997 -45.64 -10.88 45.48
N ILE A 998 -45.03 -11.93 46.06
CA ILE A 998 -45.68 -12.93 46.94
C ILE A 998 -45.19 -12.87 48.40
N THR A 999 -46.06 -13.25 49.34
CA THR A 999 -45.72 -13.44 50.76
C THR A 999 -45.65 -14.93 51.11
N LEU A 1000 -44.45 -15.46 51.42
CA LEU A 1000 -44.29 -16.88 51.74
C LEU A 1000 -44.77 -17.23 53.15
N ILE A 1001 -45.51 -18.33 53.28
CA ILE A 1001 -45.95 -18.90 54.55
C ILE A 1001 -44.95 -19.98 54.97
N GLU A 1002 -44.30 -19.84 56.12
CA GLU A 1002 -43.32 -20.80 56.65
C GLU A 1002 -44.00 -21.93 57.47
N ALA A 1003 -43.52 -23.15 57.32
CA ALA A 1003 -43.88 -24.32 58.12
C ALA A 1003 -42.63 -25.17 58.45
N THR A 1004 -42.75 -26.12 59.40
CA THR A 1004 -41.61 -26.91 59.91
C THR A 1004 -41.83 -28.42 59.73
N LEU A 1005 -40.83 -29.11 59.18
CA LEU A 1005 -40.76 -30.57 59.01
C LEU A 1005 -40.07 -31.25 60.21
N PRO A 1006 -40.24 -32.58 60.40
CA PRO A 1006 -39.50 -33.36 61.39
C PRO A 1006 -37.98 -33.13 61.29
N GLY A 1007 -37.33 -32.90 62.42
CA GLY A 1007 -35.92 -32.50 62.48
C GLY A 1007 -35.66 -30.99 62.36
N GLY A 1008 -36.70 -30.15 62.45
CA GLY A 1008 -36.57 -28.69 62.54
C GLY A 1008 -36.35 -27.98 61.20
N LYS A 1009 -36.54 -28.66 60.07
CA LYS A 1009 -36.34 -28.09 58.73
C LYS A 1009 -37.52 -27.21 58.32
N LYS A 1010 -37.27 -25.94 58.01
CA LYS A 1010 -38.27 -25.01 57.48
C LYS A 1010 -38.58 -25.26 56.00
N TYR A 1011 -39.84 -25.13 55.60
CA TYR A 1011 -40.32 -25.16 54.21
C TYR A 1011 -41.50 -24.17 54.03
N TYR A 1012 -41.92 -23.93 52.78
CA TYR A 1012 -42.80 -22.81 52.39
C TYR A 1012 -43.96 -23.29 51.48
N PRO A 1013 -44.99 -23.93 52.04
CA PRO A 1013 -46.06 -24.58 51.27
C PRO A 1013 -47.08 -23.63 50.64
N GLY A 1014 -47.08 -22.34 50.98
CA GLY A 1014 -48.09 -21.39 50.51
C GLY A 1014 -47.58 -19.97 50.31
N PRO A 1015 -48.29 -19.14 49.51
CA PRO A 1015 -49.50 -19.48 48.74
C PRO A 1015 -49.22 -20.47 47.61
N LEU A 1016 -50.23 -21.23 47.18
CA LEU A 1016 -50.09 -22.08 46.00
C LEU A 1016 -49.94 -21.20 44.74
N PRO A 1017 -49.15 -21.65 43.74
CA PRO A 1017 -49.04 -20.93 42.48
C PRO A 1017 -50.40 -20.70 41.83
N THR A 1018 -50.60 -19.50 41.30
CA THR A 1018 -51.88 -19.05 40.73
C THR A 1018 -51.93 -19.18 39.21
N VAL A 1019 -50.76 -19.29 38.56
CA VAL A 1019 -50.66 -19.45 37.10
C VAL A 1019 -50.30 -20.88 36.68
N ASN A 1020 -50.88 -21.29 35.55
CA ASN A 1020 -50.62 -22.59 34.93
C ASN A 1020 -49.41 -22.53 33.97
N ALA A 1021 -48.21 -22.36 34.52
CA ALA A 1021 -46.95 -22.44 33.78
C ALA A 1021 -46.22 -23.77 34.03
N ASN A 1022 -45.36 -24.22 33.11
CA ASN A 1022 -44.55 -25.43 33.32
C ASN A 1022 -43.53 -25.28 34.45
N ILE A 1023 -43.08 -24.05 34.71
CA ILE A 1023 -42.20 -23.66 35.81
C ILE A 1023 -42.81 -22.42 36.44
N GLN A 1024 -43.15 -22.47 37.73
CA GLN A 1024 -43.70 -21.31 38.45
C GLN A 1024 -42.64 -20.63 39.30
N THR A 1025 -42.50 -19.32 39.12
CA THR A 1025 -41.50 -18.48 39.76
C THR A 1025 -42.13 -17.20 40.29
N ALA A 1026 -41.62 -16.71 41.41
CA ALA A 1026 -42.16 -15.55 42.10
C ALA A 1026 -41.05 -14.74 42.79
N ILE A 1027 -41.33 -13.48 43.12
CA ILE A 1027 -40.44 -12.63 43.94
C ILE A 1027 -41.08 -12.40 45.30
N ILE A 1028 -40.25 -12.37 46.36
CA ILE A 1028 -40.70 -12.07 47.72
C ILE A 1028 -40.92 -10.56 47.94
N ASP A 1029 -41.97 -10.22 48.70
CA ASP A 1029 -42.48 -8.85 48.88
C ASP A 1029 -41.52 -7.85 49.57
N GLY A 1030 -41.52 -6.61 49.05
CA GLY A 1030 -40.77 -5.46 49.56
C GLY A 1030 -40.41 -4.36 48.54
N THR A 1031 -40.36 -4.64 47.24
CA THR A 1031 -40.19 -3.61 46.20
C THR A 1031 -40.85 -4.06 44.90
N GLU A 1032 -42.00 -3.46 44.56
CA GLU A 1032 -42.24 -3.20 43.15
C GLU A 1032 -41.00 -2.50 42.61
N PHE A 1033 -40.57 -2.90 41.42
CA PHE A 1033 -39.42 -2.29 40.77
C PHE A 1033 -39.91 -1.42 39.61
N PRO A 1034 -40.64 -0.32 39.85
CA PRO A 1034 -41.00 0.57 38.75
C PRO A 1034 -39.73 1.09 38.08
N GLY A 1035 -39.70 1.05 36.74
CA GLY A 1035 -38.59 1.57 35.93
C GLY A 1035 -37.68 0.50 35.29
N LEU A 1036 -36.93 0.95 34.29
CA LEU A 1036 -35.94 0.18 33.52
C LEU A 1036 -34.65 -0.01 34.34
N GLY A 1037 -33.99 -1.17 34.20
CA GLY A 1037 -32.63 -1.37 34.73
C GLY A 1037 -32.40 -2.69 35.46
N ALA A 1038 -31.20 -2.85 36.01
CA ALA A 1038 -30.80 -4.04 36.78
C ALA A 1038 -31.10 -3.85 38.28
N LYS A 1039 -31.82 -4.80 38.90
CA LYS A 1039 -32.27 -4.71 40.29
C LYS A 1039 -32.16 -6.04 41.05
N ASP A 1040 -31.75 -5.97 42.32
CA ASP A 1040 -31.51 -7.15 43.15
C ASP A 1040 -32.79 -7.59 43.88
N CYS A 1041 -33.13 -8.87 43.80
CA CYS A 1041 -34.35 -9.43 44.40
C CYS A 1041 -34.19 -10.90 44.81
N GLU A 1042 -35.17 -11.45 45.56
CA GLU A 1042 -35.21 -12.88 45.87
C GLU A 1042 -36.23 -13.59 44.99
N VAL A 1043 -35.75 -14.42 44.06
CA VAL A 1043 -36.60 -15.26 43.21
C VAL A 1043 -36.73 -16.64 43.83
N TRP A 1044 -37.96 -17.12 43.84
CA TRP A 1044 -38.36 -18.42 44.34
C TRP A 1044 -39.04 -19.21 43.23
N MET A 1045 -38.96 -20.53 43.31
CA MET A 1045 -39.59 -21.40 42.33
C MET A 1045 -40.41 -22.47 43.03
N TRP A 1046 -41.52 -22.87 42.43
CA TRP A 1046 -42.36 -23.95 42.94
C TRP A 1046 -41.74 -25.31 42.63
N GLY A 1047 -41.18 -25.97 43.65
CA GLY A 1047 -40.40 -27.21 43.52
C GLY A 1047 -40.56 -28.15 44.71
N TYR A 1048 -39.59 -29.01 44.97
CA TYR A 1048 -39.64 -30.06 46.00
C TYR A 1048 -38.51 -29.90 47.02
N VAL A 1049 -38.81 -30.11 48.30
CA VAL A 1049 -37.85 -29.89 49.39
C VAL A 1049 -36.88 -31.08 49.55
N THR A 1050 -35.59 -30.78 49.74
CA THR A 1050 -34.52 -31.79 49.86
C THR A 1050 -33.90 -31.86 51.27
N LYS A 1051 -33.39 -33.05 51.60
CA LYS A 1051 -32.53 -33.38 52.76
C LYS A 1051 -31.22 -34.00 52.30
N LYS A 1052 -30.19 -33.91 53.14
CA LYS A 1052 -28.96 -34.70 52.97
C LYS A 1052 -29.05 -35.96 53.83
N VAL A 1053 -28.85 -37.13 53.22
CA VAL A 1053 -28.71 -38.43 53.88
C VAL A 1053 -27.35 -38.98 53.49
N ASP A 1054 -26.46 -39.17 54.46
CA ASP A 1054 -25.07 -39.62 54.25
C ASP A 1054 -24.30 -38.78 53.21
N GLY A 1055 -24.57 -37.47 53.19
CA GLY A 1055 -23.96 -36.53 52.24
C GLY A 1055 -24.62 -36.50 50.85
N VAL A 1056 -25.55 -37.40 50.55
CA VAL A 1056 -26.29 -37.46 49.28
C VAL A 1056 -27.62 -36.72 49.41
N GLU A 1057 -27.95 -35.92 48.40
CA GLU A 1057 -29.20 -35.15 48.36
C GLU A 1057 -30.39 -36.06 48.00
N SER A 1058 -31.46 -35.98 48.79
CA SER A 1058 -32.66 -36.83 48.71
C SER A 1058 -33.91 -36.01 49.02
N LEU A 1059 -35.09 -36.46 48.57
CA LEU A 1059 -36.35 -35.76 48.78
C LEU A 1059 -36.83 -35.93 50.23
N TYR A 1060 -37.42 -34.88 50.79
CA TYR A 1060 -38.29 -35.03 51.96
C TYR A 1060 -39.62 -35.63 51.50
N LEU A 1061 -40.03 -36.70 52.19
CA LEU A 1061 -41.26 -37.42 51.91
C LEU A 1061 -42.28 -37.13 53.02
N ASP A 1062 -43.56 -37.04 52.65
CA ASP A 1062 -44.67 -36.98 53.59
C ASP A 1062 -44.90 -38.35 54.29
N ILE A 1063 -45.89 -38.41 55.16
CA ILE A 1063 -46.26 -39.66 55.88
C ILE A 1063 -46.67 -40.81 54.95
N ASN A 1064 -47.00 -40.52 53.70
CA ASN A 1064 -47.41 -41.50 52.68
C ASN A 1064 -46.26 -41.85 51.72
N GLY A 1065 -45.05 -41.33 51.95
CA GLY A 1065 -43.90 -41.55 51.09
C GLY A 1065 -43.85 -40.67 49.84
N ASN A 1066 -44.71 -39.63 49.72
CA ASN A 1066 -44.71 -38.73 48.57
C ASN A 1066 -43.76 -37.54 48.77
N PRO A 1067 -43.02 -37.11 47.72
CA PRO A 1067 -42.21 -35.90 47.79
C PRO A 1067 -43.02 -34.64 48.12
N ILE A 1068 -42.52 -33.86 49.08
CA ILE A 1068 -43.19 -32.62 49.53
C ILE A 1068 -42.87 -31.47 48.57
N LYS A 1069 -43.90 -30.87 47.98
CA LYS A 1069 -43.81 -29.70 47.07
C LYS A 1069 -43.95 -28.38 47.85
N THR A 1070 -43.17 -27.37 47.50
CA THR A 1070 -43.02 -26.10 48.25
C THR A 1070 -42.36 -25.03 47.37
N TRP A 1071 -42.39 -23.76 47.80
CA TRP A 1071 -41.46 -22.75 47.28
C TRP A 1071 -40.02 -23.08 47.70
N VAL A 1072 -39.16 -23.32 46.72
CA VAL A 1072 -37.73 -23.59 46.89
C VAL A 1072 -36.89 -22.40 46.41
N LYS A 1073 -35.76 -22.19 47.10
CA LYS A 1073 -34.79 -21.14 46.77
C LYS A 1073 -33.93 -21.56 45.57
N LYS A 1074 -33.38 -20.57 44.86
CA LYS A 1074 -32.31 -20.77 43.86
C LYS A 1074 -31.12 -21.51 44.49
N SER A 1075 -30.56 -22.48 43.75
CA SER A 1075 -29.62 -23.48 44.30
C SER A 1075 -28.28 -22.91 44.78
N ASN A 1076 -27.90 -21.71 44.31
CA ASN A 1076 -26.59 -21.11 44.57
C ASN A 1076 -26.64 -19.83 45.46
N SER A 1077 -27.79 -19.15 45.52
CA SER A 1077 -28.00 -17.89 46.25
C SER A 1077 -29.50 -17.60 46.32
N ASN A 1078 -30.03 -17.09 47.44
CA ASN A 1078 -31.42 -16.65 47.51
C ASN A 1078 -31.69 -15.32 46.78
N LYS A 1079 -30.65 -14.52 46.52
CA LYS A 1079 -30.74 -13.26 45.76
C LYS A 1079 -30.29 -13.47 44.30
N THR A 1080 -30.99 -12.85 43.35
CA THR A 1080 -30.59 -12.69 41.94
C THR A 1080 -30.76 -11.23 41.47
N THR A 1081 -30.02 -10.79 40.44
CA THR A 1081 -30.24 -9.49 39.77
C THR A 1081 -31.18 -9.75 38.59
N ILE A 1082 -32.29 -9.02 38.52
CA ILE A 1082 -33.25 -9.03 37.41
C ILE A 1082 -33.07 -7.76 36.57
N PHE A 1083 -33.08 -7.90 35.25
CA PHE A 1083 -33.19 -6.80 34.30
C PHE A 1083 -34.67 -6.49 34.06
N THR A 1084 -35.18 -5.43 34.68
CA THR A 1084 -36.58 -5.01 34.59
C THR A 1084 -36.83 -4.15 33.36
N GLY A 1085 -37.87 -4.49 32.59
CA GLY A 1085 -38.25 -3.82 31.35
C GLY A 1085 -37.24 -3.98 30.21
N MET A 1086 -36.34 -4.96 30.29
CA MET A 1086 -35.36 -5.28 29.26
C MET A 1086 -35.63 -6.67 28.70
N ASN A 1087 -35.71 -6.78 27.37
CA ASN A 1087 -35.71 -8.09 26.72
C ASN A 1087 -34.33 -8.77 26.86
N GLU A 1088 -34.27 -10.04 26.47
CA GLU A 1088 -33.04 -10.84 26.55
C GLU A 1088 -31.84 -10.19 25.84
N ASP A 1089 -32.05 -9.70 24.61
CA ASP A 1089 -30.99 -9.11 23.80
C ASP A 1089 -30.44 -7.83 24.44
N LYS A 1090 -31.33 -6.94 24.91
CA LYS A 1090 -30.97 -5.72 25.64
C LYS A 1090 -30.21 -6.05 26.93
N ALA A 1091 -30.66 -7.04 27.70
CA ALA A 1091 -29.96 -7.46 28.92
C ALA A 1091 -28.55 -8.00 28.60
N LEU A 1092 -28.39 -8.81 27.55
CA LEU A 1092 -27.09 -9.29 27.09
C LEU A 1092 -26.18 -8.14 26.66
N ILE A 1093 -26.71 -7.16 25.92
CA ILE A 1093 -26.00 -5.94 25.52
C ILE A 1093 -25.52 -5.15 26.74
N GLU A 1094 -26.36 -4.97 27.76
CA GLU A 1094 -25.98 -4.27 29.00
C GLU A 1094 -24.92 -5.04 29.81
N ILE A 1095 -24.97 -6.38 29.83
CA ILE A 1095 -23.94 -7.21 30.44
C ILE A 1095 -22.61 -7.07 29.68
N THR A 1096 -22.64 -7.13 28.36
CA THR A 1096 -21.45 -6.91 27.52
C THR A 1096 -20.88 -5.52 27.74
N TYR A 1097 -21.72 -4.49 27.77
CA TYR A 1097 -21.31 -3.11 28.08
C TYR A 1097 -20.61 -3.03 29.43
N ALA A 1098 -21.20 -3.62 30.47
CA ALA A 1098 -20.64 -3.59 31.80
C ALA A 1098 -19.27 -4.28 31.89
N ARG A 1099 -19.08 -5.41 31.20
CA ARG A 1099 -17.76 -6.08 31.11
C ARG A 1099 -16.76 -5.28 30.29
N HIS A 1100 -17.19 -4.73 29.16
CA HIS A 1100 -16.31 -4.04 28.23
C HIS A 1100 -15.63 -2.83 28.89
N ASN A 1101 -16.34 -2.20 29.84
CA ASN A 1101 -15.91 -1.00 30.57
C ASN A 1101 -15.36 -1.28 31.98
N LEU A 1102 -15.06 -2.54 32.33
CA LEU A 1102 -14.44 -2.84 33.63
C LEU A 1102 -13.05 -2.21 33.74
N THR A 1103 -12.75 -1.77 34.95
CA THR A 1103 -11.43 -1.33 35.41
C THR A 1103 -10.97 -2.20 36.58
N LEU A 1104 -9.69 -2.12 36.96
CA LEU A 1104 -9.18 -2.87 38.11
C LEU A 1104 -9.89 -2.53 39.42
N ASP A 1105 -10.34 -1.28 39.56
CA ASP A 1105 -11.06 -0.78 40.73
C ASP A 1105 -12.47 -1.37 40.86
N ASP A 1106 -13.00 -1.93 39.78
CA ASP A 1106 -14.29 -2.61 39.80
C ASP A 1106 -14.18 -4.03 40.39
N TRP A 1107 -12.98 -4.58 40.60
CA TRP A 1107 -12.84 -5.87 41.29
C TRP A 1107 -13.28 -5.76 42.75
N ILE A 1108 -14.07 -6.73 43.21
CA ILE A 1108 -14.61 -6.75 44.57
C ILE A 1108 -14.25 -8.03 45.31
N GLN A 1109 -13.73 -7.84 46.54
CA GLN A 1109 -13.52 -8.92 47.49
C GLN A 1109 -14.82 -9.19 48.28
N ILE A 1110 -15.45 -10.34 48.04
CA ILE A 1110 -16.74 -10.67 48.67
C ILE A 1110 -16.58 -11.07 50.15
N ARG A 1111 -15.45 -11.64 50.55
CA ARG A 1111 -15.19 -12.06 51.95
C ARG A 1111 -13.75 -11.78 52.36
N PRO A 1112 -13.53 -11.31 53.61
CA PRO A 1112 -12.19 -11.22 54.19
C PRO A 1112 -11.49 -12.58 54.10
N ASN A 1113 -10.23 -12.61 53.65
CA ASN A 1113 -9.38 -13.81 53.55
C ASN A 1113 -9.90 -14.93 52.62
N ARG A 1114 -10.78 -14.62 51.67
CA ARG A 1114 -11.08 -15.53 50.55
C ARG A 1114 -10.82 -14.87 49.21
N SER A 1115 -10.38 -15.70 48.28
CA SER A 1115 -10.26 -15.39 46.88
C SER A 1115 -11.62 -15.06 46.25
N SER A 1116 -11.63 -14.07 45.34
CA SER A 1116 -12.82 -13.59 44.65
C SER A 1116 -12.50 -13.36 43.18
N ASN A 1117 -13.40 -13.81 42.31
CA ASN A 1117 -13.38 -13.58 40.86
C ASN A 1117 -14.49 -12.61 40.42
N THR A 1118 -15.01 -11.82 41.37
CA THR A 1118 -16.20 -10.98 41.16
C THR A 1118 -15.81 -9.54 40.92
N TRP A 1119 -16.51 -8.92 39.96
CA TRP A 1119 -16.31 -7.56 39.48
C TRP A 1119 -17.63 -6.80 39.55
N LEU A 1120 -17.61 -5.50 39.79
CA LEU A 1120 -18.77 -4.62 39.86
C LEU A 1120 -18.89 -3.84 38.55
N GLY A 1121 -19.59 -4.39 37.57
CA GLY A 1121 -19.89 -3.68 36.33
C GLY A 1121 -21.01 -2.65 36.50
N LYS A 1122 -21.04 -1.65 35.61
CA LYS A 1122 -22.15 -0.70 35.47
C LYS A 1122 -22.80 -0.87 34.10
N THR A 1123 -24.12 -0.98 34.06
CA THR A 1123 -24.90 -0.91 32.82
C THR A 1123 -24.84 0.51 32.27
N SER A 1124 -25.18 0.69 30.99
CA SER A 1124 -25.20 2.00 30.35
C SER A 1124 -26.25 2.94 30.96
N GLU A 1125 -27.24 2.38 31.65
CA GLU A 1125 -28.27 3.08 32.40
C GLU A 1125 -27.85 3.38 33.86
N GLY A 1126 -26.62 3.04 34.25
CA GLY A 1126 -26.07 3.32 35.58
C GLY A 1126 -26.42 2.27 36.65
N GLY A 1127 -27.14 1.21 36.27
CA GLY A 1127 -27.42 0.06 37.14
C GLY A 1127 -26.13 -0.70 37.44
N LYS A 1128 -25.94 -1.11 38.70
CA LYS A 1128 -24.77 -1.90 39.10
C LYS A 1128 -25.07 -3.38 38.98
N ILE A 1129 -24.18 -4.14 38.37
CA ILE A 1129 -24.29 -5.60 38.25
C ILE A 1129 -22.98 -6.25 38.67
N HIS A 1130 -23.02 -7.32 39.48
CA HIS A 1130 -21.78 -8.03 39.76
C HIS A 1130 -21.55 -9.12 38.71
N LEU A 1131 -20.34 -9.20 38.18
CA LEU A 1131 -19.91 -10.11 37.15
C LEU A 1131 -18.83 -11.03 37.73
N CYS A 1132 -19.08 -12.34 37.80
CA CYS A 1132 -18.02 -13.31 38.06
C CYS A 1132 -17.34 -13.66 36.73
N ILE A 1133 -16.03 -13.46 36.64
CA ILE A 1133 -15.26 -13.70 35.40
C ILE A 1133 -14.21 -14.78 35.66
N GLY A 1134 -14.34 -15.92 34.98
CA GLY A 1134 -13.44 -17.09 35.14
C GLY A 1134 -13.61 -17.82 36.48
N THR A 1135 -13.84 -19.14 36.47
CA THR A 1135 -13.98 -19.95 37.70
C THR A 1135 -12.63 -20.32 38.35
N GLU A 1136 -11.51 -20.09 37.65
CA GLU A 1136 -10.17 -20.55 38.05
C GLU A 1136 -9.27 -19.42 38.59
N VAL A 1137 -9.67 -18.15 38.43
CA VAL A 1137 -8.85 -17.00 38.84
C VAL A 1137 -9.28 -16.54 40.23
N MET A 1138 -8.64 -17.13 41.23
CA MET A 1138 -8.95 -16.96 42.65
C MET A 1138 -7.83 -16.18 43.36
N ILE A 1139 -7.49 -15.00 42.84
CA ILE A 1139 -6.43 -14.08 43.35
C ILE A 1139 -6.80 -12.61 43.06
N ILE A 1140 -6.19 -11.66 43.77
CA ILE A 1140 -6.32 -10.24 43.46
C ILE A 1140 -5.78 -10.01 42.04
N PRO A 1141 -6.58 -9.51 41.10
CA PRO A 1141 -6.18 -9.35 39.72
C PRO A 1141 -5.16 -8.21 39.58
N THR A 1142 -4.00 -8.49 39.00
CA THR A 1142 -2.99 -7.48 38.63
C THR A 1142 -3.28 -6.86 37.25
N ALA A 1143 -4.17 -7.46 36.47
CA ALA A 1143 -4.60 -7.00 35.16
C ALA A 1143 -6.09 -7.31 34.96
N LEU A 1144 -6.74 -6.57 34.06
CA LEU A 1144 -8.12 -6.85 33.69
C LEU A 1144 -8.24 -8.27 33.09
N PRO A 1145 -9.31 -9.01 33.40
CA PRO A 1145 -9.51 -10.34 32.85
C PRO A 1145 -9.63 -10.29 31.32
N SER A 1146 -9.02 -11.26 30.64
CA SER A 1146 -9.19 -11.39 29.19
C SER A 1146 -10.69 -11.41 28.83
N ARG A 1147 -11.04 -10.69 27.77
CA ARG A 1147 -12.40 -10.66 27.20
C ARG A 1147 -12.87 -12.01 26.66
N THR A 1148 -11.93 -12.93 26.43
CA THR A 1148 -12.24 -14.32 26.03
C THR A 1148 -12.60 -15.25 27.18
N LEU A 1149 -12.36 -14.85 28.44
CA LEU A 1149 -12.69 -15.69 29.59
C LEU A 1149 -14.21 -15.91 29.70
N PRO A 1150 -14.65 -17.11 30.10
CA PRO A 1150 -16.06 -17.37 30.32
C PRO A 1150 -16.60 -16.56 31.50
N TYR A 1151 -17.81 -16.05 31.34
CA TYR A 1151 -18.56 -15.50 32.48
C TYR A 1151 -18.95 -16.66 33.39
N GLY A 1152 -18.58 -16.53 34.67
CA GLY A 1152 -18.93 -17.47 35.72
C GLY A 1152 -20.40 -17.34 36.13
N THR A 1153 -20.92 -16.12 36.37
CA THR A 1153 -22.33 -15.78 36.70
C THR A 1153 -22.45 -14.25 36.80
N VAL A 1154 -23.64 -13.67 36.58
CA VAL A 1154 -23.96 -12.29 37.02
C VAL A 1154 -24.66 -12.39 38.38
N ILE A 1155 -24.10 -11.88 39.47
CA ILE A 1155 -24.63 -12.08 40.84
C ILE A 1155 -25.08 -10.71 41.40
N PRO A 1156 -26.18 -10.63 42.15
CA PRO A 1156 -26.49 -9.45 42.96
C PRO A 1156 -25.58 -9.36 44.19
N LYS A 1157 -25.59 -8.21 44.86
CA LYS A 1157 -24.91 -8.06 46.14
C LYS A 1157 -25.60 -8.90 47.23
N ARG A 1158 -24.81 -9.55 48.09
CA ARG A 1158 -25.32 -10.17 49.33
C ARG A 1158 -25.79 -9.13 50.31
#